data_AF-A0A0K0FPB8-F1
#
_entry.id   AF-A0A0K0FPB8-F1
#
_cell.length_a   1.000
_cell.length_b   1.000
_cell.length_c   1.000
_cell.angle_alpha   90.00
_cell.angle_beta   90.00
_cell.angle_gamma   90.00
#
_symmetry.space_group_name_H-M   'P 1'
#
loop_
_entity.id
_entity.type
_entity.pdbx_description
1 polymer ?
#
loop_
_entity_poly.entity_id
_entity_poly.type
_entity_poly.pdbx_seq_one_letter_code
_entity_poly.pdbx_strand_id
1 'polypeptide(L)'
;MWILFFFLISHTLTKEWIWDGNKRGSGTAREAFCLYNYHEKIWTGVVDQTSKHLTKDINFLDRMTLRNIKILEVNVTKYEAGHIGVHLQGIDNSYITQNQIFGVVYINENYFLKNPHTTCQMSYCENGLFFMSNIDVKGMYSARVDDFEEIFYLKFVTSDMNFRLDKLIIEGYNFPLILCPYKNWVSIRSVTKFIPYETKGVEYAYLRERQILLPAYPRSDDIDIFVCGYIKYEDGSQLTISHEIEIKNSYKIDLIKPIKNFQDIWKCSEGESATNYHYFIYSYNVKGYNKMRHIKKNSMNENKFYYNDTMYLYNEAFTKDFKNVEDFVRHNYVITPIKPDCRWKLPQLKFKIQLVSPDDSKIFDGQDGIQIMDVRENMLNKDIYYKCKIVIEEVTRYPFLSNYYDQVMEVSLVSKDDDGNKFFHDKIKFDKSFNGFKKYECEIRYKNKDFKYDHPIEKLSFMAIPSNVSITNQNETWRVKDDVVIQCQKKISNIGEIDSVRLQLSKNIFIEFSNVTTGGIFNVVGDFVRSNYGNLIKSKKQKDMDIKYLTTHCNYKVNGGKRFSIVKSGTVLQKTTILKLKKVNIDKGNDNTLLIGLIIGILFLLLSVIFAIISIHFIKYMNKNRRKGNDSSLSTSTSSTSSSTSSLSGMSLTNITVKKTQSKALKMK
;
A
#
# COMPACT_ATOMS: atom_id res chain seq x y z
N MET A 1 58.56 29.77 25.40
CA MET A 1 57.89 29.87 26.71
C MET A 1 56.39 30.04 26.59
N TRP A 2 55.88 31.02 25.84
CA TRP A 2 54.44 31.22 25.61
C TRP A 2 53.71 30.05 24.93
N ILE A 3 54.34 29.36 23.98
CA ILE A 3 53.77 28.15 23.35
C ILE A 3 53.64 27.01 24.36
N LEU A 4 54.61 26.84 25.26
CA LEU A 4 54.58 25.86 26.34
C LEU A 4 53.50 26.20 27.38
N PHE A 5 53.30 27.50 27.67
CA PHE A 5 52.21 27.98 28.52
C PHE A 5 50.84 27.76 27.86
N PHE A 6 50.71 27.99 26.55
CA PHE A 6 49.51 27.66 25.78
C PHE A 6 49.27 26.15 25.66
N PHE A 7 50.31 25.32 25.53
CA PHE A 7 50.17 23.86 25.55
C PHE A 7 49.81 23.35 26.94
N LEU A 8 50.39 23.90 28.01
CA LEU A 8 50.02 23.55 29.39
C LEU A 8 48.61 23.99 29.72
N ILE A 9 48.20 25.20 29.33
CA ILE A 9 46.83 25.70 29.48
C ILE A 9 45.87 24.91 28.60
N SER A 10 46.24 24.60 27.36
CA SER A 10 45.44 23.74 26.49
C SER A 10 45.27 22.36 27.10
N HIS A 11 46.34 21.76 27.65
CA HIS A 11 46.31 20.41 28.20
C HIS A 11 45.53 20.33 29.53
N THR A 12 45.59 21.38 30.37
CA THR A 12 44.77 21.48 31.58
C THR A 12 43.31 21.83 31.28
N LEU A 13 43.04 22.61 30.22
CA LEU A 13 41.68 22.89 29.74
C LEU A 13 41.05 21.73 28.96
N THR A 14 41.85 20.77 28.45
CA THR A 14 41.36 19.56 27.75
C THR A 14 41.29 18.33 28.64
N LYS A 15 41.53 18.43 29.96
CA LYS A 15 41.43 17.28 30.85
C LYS A 15 39.97 16.90 31.03
N GLU A 16 39.51 15.98 30.19
CA GLU A 16 38.20 15.36 30.28
C GLU A 16 38.05 14.67 31.64
N TRP A 17 36.99 15.00 32.37
CA TRP A 17 36.76 14.46 33.70
C TRP A 17 36.15 13.08 33.54
N ILE A 18 36.93 12.01 33.72
CA ILE A 18 36.46 10.64 33.53
C ILE A 18 36.15 9.99 34.87
N TRP A 19 34.89 9.65 35.10
CA TRP A 19 34.49 8.74 36.19
C TRP A 19 34.45 7.31 35.63
N ASP A 20 35.22 6.39 36.22
CA ASP A 20 35.39 5.02 35.74
C ASP A 20 34.95 4.02 36.81
N GLY A 21 33.84 3.32 36.57
CA GLY A 21 33.23 2.39 37.54
C GLY A 21 34.04 1.12 37.80
N ASN A 22 35.07 0.84 37.01
CA ASN A 22 36.04 -0.22 37.32
C ASN A 22 37.06 0.22 38.38
N LYS A 23 37.28 1.53 38.53
CA LYS A 23 38.25 2.13 39.47
C LYS A 23 37.57 2.72 40.70
N ARG A 24 36.27 3.01 40.61
CA ARG A 24 35.47 3.69 41.63
C ARG A 24 34.21 2.90 41.95
N GLY A 25 33.53 3.31 43.01
CA GLY A 25 32.28 2.71 43.46
C GLY A 25 32.46 1.69 44.57
N SER A 26 31.93 2.01 45.74
CA SER A 26 31.92 1.16 46.94
C SER A 26 30.93 0.00 46.84
N GLY A 27 30.05 0.01 45.86
CA GLY A 27 28.89 -0.87 45.77
C GLY A 27 27.72 -0.40 46.64
N THR A 28 26.50 -0.78 46.24
CA THR A 28 25.27 -0.41 46.95
C THR A 28 24.24 -1.53 46.88
N ALA A 29 23.61 -1.82 48.02
CA ALA A 29 22.51 -2.77 48.11
C ALA A 29 21.17 -2.05 48.01
N ARG A 30 20.21 -2.66 47.29
CA ARG A 30 18.88 -2.10 47.02
C ARG A 30 17.80 -3.16 47.17
N GLU A 31 16.62 -2.69 47.53
CA GLU A 31 15.41 -3.50 47.57
C GLU A 31 14.26 -2.78 46.86
N ALA A 32 13.36 -3.57 46.28
CA ALA A 32 12.18 -3.08 45.58
C ALA A 32 10.90 -3.61 46.22
N PHE A 33 9.89 -2.74 46.28
CA PHE A 33 8.59 -2.99 46.87
C PHE A 33 7.48 -2.63 45.90
N CYS A 34 6.34 -3.32 46.01
CA CYS A 34 5.11 -2.84 45.40
C CYS A 34 4.60 -1.59 46.15
N LEU A 35 4.18 -0.57 45.39
CA LEU A 35 3.42 0.57 45.91
C LEU A 35 1.96 0.11 46.08
N TYR A 36 1.62 -0.42 47.25
CA TYR A 36 0.24 -0.69 47.67
C TYR A 36 0.13 -0.57 49.20
N ASN A 37 -1.07 -0.71 49.76
CA ASN A 37 -1.34 -0.71 51.21
C ASN A 37 -0.48 -1.71 52.02
N TYR A 38 0.19 -2.65 51.33
CA TYR A 38 1.21 -3.53 51.88
C TYR A 38 2.48 -3.38 51.04
N HIS A 39 3.55 -2.84 51.64
CA HIS A 39 4.88 -2.76 51.04
C HIS A 39 5.49 -4.17 50.95
N GLU A 40 4.95 -5.03 50.08
CA GLU A 40 5.51 -6.35 49.84
C GLU A 40 6.83 -6.20 49.10
N LYS A 41 7.89 -6.80 49.66
CA LYS A 41 9.20 -6.82 49.04
C LYS A 41 9.21 -7.81 47.89
N ILE A 42 9.44 -7.31 46.68
CA ILE A 42 9.45 -8.13 45.47
C ILE A 42 10.85 -8.49 45.00
N TRP A 43 11.87 -7.73 45.39
CA TRP A 43 13.23 -7.93 44.92
C TRP A 43 14.29 -7.34 45.86
N THR A 44 15.49 -7.92 45.84
CA THR A 44 16.69 -7.41 46.49
C THR A 44 17.89 -7.66 45.58
N GLY A 45 18.83 -6.73 45.52
CA GLY A 45 20.07 -6.92 44.77
C GLY A 45 21.13 -5.89 45.12
N VAL A 46 22.31 -6.06 44.52
CA VAL A 46 23.51 -5.27 44.83
C VAL A 46 24.16 -4.82 43.52
N VAL A 47 24.69 -3.60 43.54
CA VAL A 47 25.69 -3.12 42.58
C VAL A 47 27.06 -3.40 43.16
N ASP A 48 27.87 -4.23 42.50
CA ASP A 48 29.22 -4.61 42.91
C ASP A 48 30.14 -4.85 41.70
N GLN A 49 31.31 -5.43 41.94
CA GLN A 49 32.30 -5.73 40.88
C GLN A 49 31.84 -6.81 39.89
N THR A 50 30.85 -7.63 40.25
CA THR A 50 30.29 -8.68 39.39
C THR A 50 29.15 -8.19 38.50
N SER A 51 28.67 -6.97 38.75
CA SER A 51 27.60 -6.34 37.99
C SER A 51 28.01 -6.16 36.52
N LYS A 52 27.04 -6.28 35.62
CA LYS A 52 27.25 -5.93 34.21
C LYS A 52 27.58 -4.44 34.09
N HIS A 53 28.29 -4.06 33.04
CA HIS A 53 28.65 -2.67 32.79
C HIS A 53 28.02 -2.17 31.50
N LEU A 54 27.69 -0.89 31.45
CA LEU A 54 27.41 -0.21 30.19
C LEU A 54 28.66 -0.26 29.31
N THR A 55 28.47 -0.67 28.06
CA THR A 55 29.55 -0.83 27.08
C THR A 55 29.95 0.49 26.42
N LYS A 56 29.11 1.52 26.54
CA LYS A 56 29.31 2.85 25.98
C LYS A 56 29.59 3.84 27.08
N ASP A 57 30.52 4.74 26.81
CA ASP A 57 30.73 5.94 27.63
C ASP A 57 29.52 6.86 27.51
N ILE A 58 29.13 7.48 28.61
CA ILE A 58 28.07 8.49 28.67
C ILE A 58 28.70 9.86 28.92
N ASN A 59 28.46 10.79 28.01
CA ASN A 59 28.78 12.20 28.24
C ASN A 59 27.71 12.82 29.13
N PHE A 60 28.07 13.18 30.36
CA PHE A 60 27.18 13.76 31.35
C PHE A 60 27.45 15.25 31.51
N LEU A 61 26.41 16.06 31.29
CA LEU A 61 26.43 17.53 31.40
C LEU A 61 27.59 18.19 30.62
N ASP A 62 27.99 17.59 29.50
CA ASP A 62 29.03 18.07 28.56
C ASP A 62 30.42 18.33 29.17
N ARG A 63 30.72 17.72 30.31
CA ARG A 63 31.98 17.96 31.05
C ARG A 63 32.57 16.75 31.75
N MET A 64 31.75 15.71 31.96
CA MET A 64 32.17 14.48 32.62
C MET A 64 31.81 13.30 31.74
N THR A 65 32.75 12.39 31.57
CA THR A 65 32.57 11.15 30.82
C THR A 65 32.47 10.00 31.81
N LEU A 66 31.31 9.36 31.81
CA LEU A 66 30.97 8.23 32.65
C LEU A 66 31.30 6.94 31.90
N ARG A 67 32.32 6.21 32.38
CA ARG A 67 32.84 5.00 31.75
C ARG A 67 32.64 3.79 32.67
N ASN A 68 32.40 2.62 32.09
CA ASN A 68 32.21 1.36 32.81
C ASN A 68 31.18 1.50 33.94
N ILE A 69 30.02 2.08 33.65
CA ILE A 69 28.97 2.28 34.65
C ILE A 69 28.29 0.93 34.93
N LYS A 70 28.27 0.52 36.21
CA LYS A 70 27.63 -0.73 36.65
C LYS A 70 26.11 -0.65 36.48
N ILE A 71 25.51 -1.74 36.03
CA ILE A 71 24.07 -1.87 35.79
C ILE A 71 23.43 -2.59 36.98
N LEU A 72 22.43 -1.96 37.59
CA LEU A 72 21.53 -2.59 38.54
C LEU A 72 20.29 -3.10 37.80
N GLU A 73 20.19 -4.42 37.60
CA GLU A 73 19.01 -5.04 36.99
C GLU A 73 17.97 -5.37 38.09
N VAL A 74 16.94 -4.53 38.20
CA VAL A 74 15.85 -4.70 39.17
C VAL A 74 14.80 -5.62 38.56
N ASN A 75 14.73 -6.85 39.04
CA ASN A 75 13.76 -7.82 38.54
C ASN A 75 12.42 -7.67 39.25
N VAL A 76 11.43 -7.11 38.54
CA VAL A 76 10.08 -6.85 39.04
C VAL A 76 9.05 -7.87 38.52
N THR A 77 9.49 -9.09 38.19
CA THR A 77 8.58 -10.17 37.70
C THR A 77 7.45 -10.49 38.68
N LYS A 78 7.68 -10.32 39.99
CA LYS A 78 6.66 -10.56 41.02
C LYS A 78 5.63 -9.44 41.17
N TYR A 79 5.79 -8.35 40.41
CA TYR A 79 4.80 -7.27 40.40
C TYR A 79 3.54 -7.73 39.67
N GLU A 80 2.38 -7.59 40.31
CA GLU A 80 1.08 -7.86 39.69
C GLU A 80 0.46 -6.59 39.10
N ALA A 81 -0.13 -6.70 37.91
CA ALA A 81 -0.83 -5.59 37.27
C ALA A 81 -2.02 -5.13 38.13
N GLY A 82 -2.23 -3.80 38.21
CA GLY A 82 -3.30 -3.20 39.03
C GLY A 82 -2.82 -2.63 40.36
N HIS A 83 -1.54 -2.84 40.71
CA HIS A 83 -0.88 -2.02 41.73
C HIS A 83 -0.50 -0.64 41.18
N ILE A 84 -0.05 0.27 42.06
CA ILE A 84 0.29 1.64 41.67
C ILE A 84 1.60 1.70 40.86
N GLY A 85 2.56 0.86 41.25
CA GLY A 85 3.90 0.82 40.66
C GLY A 85 4.92 0.19 41.59
N VAL A 86 6.19 0.37 41.28
CA VAL A 86 7.30 -0.17 42.08
C VAL A 86 8.08 0.98 42.72
N HIS A 87 8.49 0.78 43.97
CA HIS A 87 9.35 1.67 44.73
C HIS A 87 10.68 0.98 45.06
N LEU A 88 11.79 1.71 44.97
CA LEU A 88 13.12 1.26 45.35
C LEU A 88 13.72 2.11 46.45
N GLN A 89 14.47 1.45 47.34
CA GLN A 89 15.23 2.07 48.41
C GLN A 89 16.53 1.32 48.69
N GLY A 90 17.41 1.96 49.46
CA GLY A 90 18.60 1.31 50.02
C GLY A 90 18.25 0.29 51.11
N ILE A 91 19.01 -0.80 51.17
CA ILE A 91 18.97 -1.73 52.29
C ILE A 91 19.70 -1.11 53.51
N ASP A 92 19.18 -1.34 54.71
CA ASP A 92 19.75 -0.94 56.01
C ASP A 92 19.85 0.57 56.30
N ASN A 93 19.15 1.41 55.54
CA ASN A 93 19.01 2.86 55.81
C ASN A 93 20.35 3.60 55.98
N SER A 94 21.42 3.13 55.31
CA SER A 94 22.75 3.73 55.41
C SER A 94 22.74 5.19 54.92
N TYR A 95 23.56 6.04 55.54
CA TYR A 95 23.69 7.46 55.17
C TYR A 95 23.96 7.65 53.66
N ILE A 96 24.78 6.76 53.08
CA ILE A 96 25.11 6.75 51.64
C ILE A 96 23.86 6.49 50.79
N THR A 97 23.06 5.50 51.18
CA THR A 97 21.82 5.18 50.45
C THR A 97 20.74 6.26 50.57
N GLN A 98 20.80 7.11 51.61
CA GLN A 98 19.92 8.26 51.78
C GLN A 98 20.31 9.45 50.90
N ASN A 99 21.56 9.50 50.44
CA ASN A 99 22.14 10.60 49.65
C ASN A 99 22.16 10.29 48.14
N GLN A 100 21.09 9.68 47.66
CA GLN A 100 20.88 9.34 46.26
C GLN A 100 20.32 10.53 45.47
N ILE A 101 20.90 10.82 44.31
CA ILE A 101 20.43 11.81 43.34
C ILE A 101 20.16 11.13 41.99
N PHE A 102 19.06 11.48 41.34
CA PHE A 102 18.67 10.96 40.02
C PHE A 102 17.87 12.00 39.23
N GLY A 103 17.75 11.78 37.91
CA GLY A 103 17.00 12.67 37.02
C GLY A 103 15.49 12.49 37.18
N VAL A 104 14.73 13.59 37.22
CA VAL A 104 13.26 13.60 37.31
C VAL A 104 12.62 14.46 36.22
N VAL A 105 11.30 14.29 36.04
CA VAL A 105 10.50 14.98 35.01
C VAL A 105 9.48 15.97 35.58
N TYR A 106 9.26 15.97 36.89
CA TYR A 106 8.23 16.77 37.55
C TYR A 106 8.77 18.04 38.24
N ILE A 107 10.08 18.26 38.24
CA ILE A 107 10.73 19.44 38.83
C ILE A 107 11.26 20.35 37.72
N ASN A 108 10.72 21.58 37.65
CA ASN A 108 10.98 22.50 36.53
C ASN A 108 12.35 23.19 36.56
N GLU A 109 12.97 23.36 37.74
CA GLU A 109 14.19 24.18 37.86
C GLU A 109 15.49 23.39 37.79
N ASN A 110 15.52 22.17 38.35
CA ASN A 110 16.78 21.45 38.56
C ASN A 110 16.86 20.09 37.86
N TYR A 111 15.79 19.53 37.28
CA TYR A 111 15.74 18.22 36.59
C TYR A 111 16.33 17.02 37.35
N PHE A 112 16.79 17.21 38.59
CA PHE A 112 17.37 16.23 39.48
C PHE A 112 16.62 16.30 40.81
N LEU A 113 16.56 15.17 41.52
CA LEU A 113 16.01 15.08 42.86
C LEU A 113 16.97 14.28 43.73
N LYS A 114 17.19 14.76 44.96
CA LYS A 114 17.86 14.00 46.02
C LYS A 114 16.79 13.34 46.88
N ASN A 115 16.69 12.02 46.82
CA ASN A 115 15.68 11.26 47.57
C ASN A 115 16.19 9.82 47.83
N PRO A 116 16.05 9.27 49.06
CA PRO A 116 16.32 7.86 49.35
C PRO A 116 15.47 6.88 48.52
N HIS A 117 14.38 7.38 47.95
CA HIS A 117 13.34 6.58 47.33
C HIS A 117 13.17 6.93 45.85
N THR A 118 12.98 5.91 45.01
CA THR A 118 12.59 6.07 43.61
C THR A 118 11.41 5.23 43.23
N THR A 119 10.63 5.69 42.27
CA THR A 119 9.42 5.01 41.83
C THR A 119 9.28 4.90 40.32
N CYS A 120 8.64 3.83 39.89
CA CYS A 120 8.19 3.64 38.51
C CYS A 120 6.69 3.33 38.51
N GLN A 121 5.89 4.28 38.05
CA GLN A 121 4.42 4.28 38.09
C GLN A 121 3.83 5.15 36.97
N MET A 122 2.50 5.21 36.81
CA MET A 122 1.85 5.95 35.71
C MET A 122 2.29 7.42 35.59
N SER A 123 2.57 8.09 36.70
CA SER A 123 2.92 9.52 36.75
C SER A 123 4.29 9.82 36.17
N TYR A 124 5.26 8.92 36.40
CA TYR A 124 6.64 9.01 35.94
C TYR A 124 7.38 7.71 36.28
N CYS A 125 8.50 7.47 35.61
CA CYS A 125 9.41 6.39 35.95
C CYS A 125 10.84 6.91 36.16
N GLU A 126 11.34 6.71 37.38
CA GLU A 126 12.68 7.10 37.84
C GLU A 126 13.63 5.93 37.65
N ASN A 127 14.22 5.84 36.45
CA ASN A 127 15.22 4.85 36.05
C ASN A 127 16.41 5.53 35.37
N GLY A 128 17.44 4.77 35.02
CA GLY A 128 18.62 5.30 34.32
C GLY A 128 19.78 5.62 35.26
N LEU A 129 20.40 6.79 35.15
CA LEU A 129 21.56 7.15 35.98
C LEU A 129 21.20 7.57 37.41
N PHE A 130 21.94 7.01 38.37
CA PHE A 130 21.85 7.28 39.79
C PHE A 130 23.23 7.66 40.34
N PHE A 131 23.25 8.66 41.21
CA PHE A 131 24.46 9.23 41.78
C PHE A 131 24.37 9.19 43.30
N MET A 132 25.30 8.52 43.96
CA MET A 132 25.44 8.58 45.42
C MET A 132 26.40 9.69 45.77
N SER A 133 25.88 10.76 46.39
CA SER A 133 26.69 11.93 46.68
C SER A 133 26.12 12.79 47.81
N ASN A 134 27.03 13.35 48.60
CA ASN A 134 26.69 14.31 49.66
C ASN A 134 26.35 15.70 49.11
N ILE A 135 26.63 15.98 47.83
CA ILE A 135 26.26 17.25 47.20
C ILE A 135 24.74 17.44 47.18
N ASP A 136 24.31 18.69 47.04
CA ASP A 136 22.91 19.02 46.86
C ASP A 136 22.52 18.98 45.37
N VAL A 137 21.22 19.10 45.10
CA VAL A 137 20.67 19.03 43.75
C VAL A 137 21.23 20.14 42.84
N LYS A 138 21.47 21.35 43.39
CA LYS A 138 22.06 22.46 42.63
C LYS A 138 23.53 22.20 42.30
N GLY A 139 24.27 21.60 43.23
CA GLY A 139 25.66 21.20 43.08
C GLY A 139 25.91 20.16 41.99
N MET A 140 24.90 19.39 41.57
CA MET A 140 24.98 18.51 40.38
C MET A 140 25.45 19.27 39.14
N TYR A 141 25.05 20.54 39.01
CA TYR A 141 25.45 21.41 37.91
C TYR A 141 26.85 21.99 38.02
N SER A 142 27.64 21.63 39.03
CA SER A 142 29.07 21.93 39.11
C SER A 142 29.91 20.73 39.57
N ALA A 143 29.29 19.56 39.64
CA ALA A 143 29.88 18.37 40.23
C ALA A 143 31.10 17.86 39.45
N ARG A 144 32.04 17.34 40.22
CA ARG A 144 33.33 16.79 39.83
C ARG A 144 33.32 15.29 40.03
N VAL A 145 34.28 14.60 39.40
CA VAL A 145 34.42 13.14 39.47
C VAL A 145 34.59 12.63 40.91
N ASP A 146 35.24 13.41 41.78
CA ASP A 146 35.47 13.07 43.20
C ASP A 146 34.27 13.35 44.11
N ASP A 147 33.22 14.02 43.61
CA ASP A 147 32.02 14.29 44.39
C ASP A 147 31.10 13.08 44.48
N PHE A 148 31.35 12.02 43.71
CA PHE A 148 30.49 10.85 43.59
C PHE A 148 31.15 9.62 44.20
N GLU A 149 30.51 9.07 45.24
CA GLU A 149 30.93 7.82 45.88
C GLU A 149 30.61 6.61 44.99
N GLU A 150 29.44 6.61 44.35
CA GLU A 150 28.98 5.58 43.41
C GLU A 150 28.14 6.23 42.30
N ILE A 151 28.31 5.73 41.07
CA ILE A 151 27.41 6.03 39.95
C ILE A 151 27.01 4.70 39.32
N PHE A 152 25.71 4.44 39.25
CA PHE A 152 25.18 3.22 38.64
C PHE A 152 24.00 3.51 37.71
N TYR A 153 23.71 2.56 36.84
CA TYR A 153 22.62 2.60 35.88
C TYR A 153 21.52 1.62 36.29
N LEU A 154 20.37 2.12 36.70
CA LEU A 154 19.21 1.33 37.10
C LEU A 154 18.34 0.98 35.89
N LYS A 155 18.03 -0.30 35.73
CA LYS A 155 17.04 -0.77 34.77
C LYS A 155 16.07 -1.77 35.39
N PHE A 156 14.79 -1.68 35.02
CA PHE A 156 13.76 -2.64 35.40
C PHE A 156 13.69 -3.77 34.37
N VAL A 157 13.50 -5.01 34.84
CA VAL A 157 13.31 -6.19 34.00
C VAL A 157 12.18 -7.07 34.56
N THR A 158 11.49 -7.79 33.67
CA THR A 158 10.57 -8.88 34.02
C THR A 158 10.96 -10.14 33.25
N SER A 159 10.40 -11.29 33.61
CA SER A 159 10.66 -12.56 32.91
C SER A 159 10.34 -12.52 31.42
N ASP A 160 9.37 -11.70 31.01
CA ASP A 160 8.91 -11.53 29.64
C ASP A 160 9.25 -10.15 29.03
N MET A 161 10.02 -9.33 29.75
CA MET A 161 10.33 -7.94 29.38
C MET A 161 9.09 -7.08 29.08
N ASN A 162 8.00 -7.32 29.82
CA ASN A 162 6.80 -6.51 29.83
C ASN A 162 6.36 -6.12 31.25
N PHE A 163 6.47 -4.83 31.57
CA PHE A 163 5.98 -4.26 32.82
C PHE A 163 4.57 -3.71 32.63
N ARG A 164 3.61 -4.39 33.27
CA ARG A 164 2.17 -4.14 33.14
C ARG A 164 1.74 -3.18 34.24
N LEU A 165 1.31 -1.97 33.91
CA LEU A 165 0.96 -0.96 34.91
C LEU A 165 -0.34 -1.32 35.64
N ASP A 166 -1.40 -1.59 34.88
CA ASP A 166 -2.75 -1.78 35.40
C ASP A 166 -3.46 -2.96 34.69
N LYS A 167 -4.59 -3.39 35.25
CA LYS A 167 -5.48 -4.42 34.70
C LYS A 167 -6.89 -3.87 34.52
N LEU A 168 -7.37 -3.95 33.28
CA LEU A 168 -8.62 -3.34 32.84
C LEU A 168 -9.62 -4.39 32.39
N ILE A 169 -10.86 -4.30 32.89
CA ILE A 169 -11.97 -5.13 32.42
C ILE A 169 -12.80 -4.32 31.43
N ILE A 170 -12.91 -4.84 30.20
CA ILE A 170 -13.63 -4.22 29.10
C ILE A 170 -14.89 -5.02 28.79
N GLU A 171 -16.04 -4.35 28.74
CA GLU A 171 -17.32 -4.98 28.43
C GLU A 171 -17.60 -4.90 26.92
N GLY A 172 -17.42 -6.02 26.22
CA GLY A 172 -17.61 -6.12 24.77
C GLY A 172 -16.74 -5.12 24.02
N TYR A 173 -17.36 -4.31 23.16
CA TYR A 173 -16.69 -3.30 22.34
C TYR A 173 -16.69 -1.91 22.99
N ASN A 174 -16.79 -1.80 24.31
CA ASN A 174 -16.74 -0.52 25.04
C ASN A 174 -15.30 -0.16 25.44
N PHE A 175 -14.44 0.08 24.45
CA PHE A 175 -13.03 0.41 24.69
C PHE A 175 -12.91 1.72 25.48
N PRO A 176 -12.44 1.71 26.74
CA PRO A 176 -12.35 2.92 27.54
C PRO A 176 -11.11 3.74 27.18
N LEU A 177 -11.17 5.06 27.32
CA LEU A 177 -9.96 5.90 27.35
C LEU A 177 -9.19 5.64 28.64
N ILE A 178 -7.88 5.46 28.49
CA ILE A 178 -6.94 5.24 29.59
C ILE A 178 -5.70 6.12 29.40
N LEU A 179 -4.96 6.34 30.49
CA LEU A 179 -3.66 6.99 30.42
C LEU A 179 -2.60 5.98 30.00
N CYS A 180 -1.74 6.42 29.10
CA CYS A 180 -0.51 5.74 28.74
C CYS A 180 0.68 6.68 28.98
N PRO A 181 1.83 6.15 29.43
CA PRO A 181 3.09 6.87 29.37
C PRO A 181 3.37 7.45 27.97
N TYR A 182 4.05 8.59 27.94
CA TYR A 182 4.40 9.29 26.71
C TYR A 182 5.84 9.82 26.75
N LYS A 183 6.20 10.71 25.83
CA LYS A 183 7.60 11.09 25.52
C LYS A 183 8.42 11.48 26.75
N ASN A 184 7.85 12.26 27.66
CA ASN A 184 8.54 12.79 28.83
C ASN A 184 8.28 11.99 30.11
N TRP A 185 7.85 10.73 30.00
CA TRP A 185 7.56 9.90 31.17
C TRP A 185 8.82 9.52 31.98
N VAL A 186 9.97 9.44 31.31
CA VAL A 186 11.30 9.24 31.91
C VAL A 186 12.15 10.49 31.71
N SER A 187 13.08 10.75 32.64
CA SER A 187 13.91 11.97 32.58
C SER A 187 14.93 11.93 31.46
N ILE A 188 15.03 13.01 30.69
CA ILE A 188 16.11 13.18 29.70
C ILE A 188 17.50 13.13 30.35
N ARG A 189 17.62 13.47 31.64
CA ARG A 189 18.88 13.45 32.39
C ARG A 189 19.27 12.06 32.87
N SER A 190 18.38 11.07 32.75
CA SER A 190 18.68 9.69 33.13
C SER A 190 19.27 8.86 31.99
N VAL A 191 19.50 9.49 30.83
CA VAL A 191 19.94 8.89 29.55
C VAL A 191 19.06 7.74 29.08
N THR A 192 17.89 7.56 29.67
CA THR A 192 16.91 6.54 29.28
C THR A 192 15.77 7.21 28.53
N LYS A 193 15.14 6.52 27.59
CA LYS A 193 14.11 7.12 26.72
C LYS A 193 12.87 6.25 26.70
N PHE A 194 11.70 6.87 26.84
CA PHE A 194 10.42 6.21 26.59
C PHE A 194 10.00 6.44 25.14
N ILE A 195 9.72 5.36 24.42
CA ILE A 195 9.26 5.42 23.03
C ILE A 195 7.78 4.98 23.02
N PRO A 196 6.84 5.91 22.79
CA PRO A 196 5.42 5.58 22.76
C PRO A 196 5.09 4.73 21.53
N TYR A 197 4.17 3.79 21.70
CA TYR A 197 3.67 2.96 20.60
C TYR A 197 2.72 3.77 19.71
N GLU A 198 1.77 4.48 20.31
CA GLU A 198 0.88 5.42 19.61
C GLU A 198 1.31 6.86 19.89
N THR A 199 1.37 7.67 18.84
CA THR A 199 1.73 9.10 18.93
C THR A 199 0.55 10.03 18.69
N LYS A 200 -0.65 9.46 18.46
CA LYS A 200 -1.87 10.21 18.17
C LYS A 200 -2.97 9.82 19.14
N GLY A 201 -3.25 10.70 20.07
CA GLY A 201 -4.28 10.55 21.10
C GLY A 201 -4.76 11.91 21.58
N VAL A 202 -5.37 11.93 22.76
CA VAL A 202 -5.75 13.18 23.43
C VAL A 202 -4.60 13.60 24.34
N GLU A 203 -4.04 14.77 24.06
CA GLU A 203 -2.91 15.36 24.78
C GLU A 203 -3.36 16.65 25.46
N TYR A 204 -2.88 16.87 26.68
CA TYR A 204 -3.13 18.09 27.46
C TYR A 204 -1.83 18.71 27.93
N ALA A 205 -1.74 20.04 27.82
CA ALA A 205 -0.52 20.78 28.19
C ALA A 205 -0.09 20.52 29.64
N TYR A 206 -1.04 20.41 30.58
CA TYR A 206 -0.77 20.14 32.00
C TYR A 206 -0.19 18.73 32.27
N LEU A 207 -0.35 17.79 31.34
CA LEU A 207 0.33 16.49 31.42
C LEU A 207 1.82 16.56 31.03
N ARG A 208 2.28 17.70 30.49
CA ARG A 208 3.68 17.98 30.12
C ARG A 208 4.31 16.90 29.22
N GLU A 209 3.50 16.33 28.34
CA GLU A 209 3.84 15.18 27.46
C GLU A 209 4.34 13.94 28.23
N ARG A 210 4.03 13.80 29.53
CA ARG A 210 4.35 12.60 30.31
C ARG A 210 3.33 11.49 30.09
N GLN A 211 2.08 11.86 29.83
CA GLN A 211 1.00 10.94 29.53
C GLN A 211 0.21 11.37 28.29
N ILE A 212 -0.44 10.41 27.67
CA ILE A 212 -1.41 10.57 26.58
C ILE A 212 -2.64 9.71 26.86
N LEU A 213 -3.83 10.22 26.50
CA LEU A 213 -5.07 9.47 26.60
C LEU A 213 -5.33 8.70 25.31
N LEU A 214 -5.55 7.39 25.44
CA LEU A 214 -5.75 6.45 24.34
C LEU A 214 -6.88 5.46 24.67
N PRO A 215 -7.70 5.04 23.71
CA PRO A 215 -8.63 3.95 23.93
C PRO A 215 -7.88 2.62 24.15
N ALA A 216 -8.24 1.87 25.17
CA ALA A 216 -7.75 0.51 25.39
C ALA A 216 -8.54 -0.45 24.49
N TYR A 217 -8.01 -0.78 23.31
CA TYR A 217 -8.64 -1.67 22.34
C TYR A 217 -7.75 -2.88 22.03
N PRO A 218 -8.33 -4.06 21.75
CA PRO A 218 -7.55 -5.23 21.32
C PRO A 218 -6.99 -4.97 19.91
N ARG A 219 -5.65 -5.05 19.79
CA ARG A 219 -4.98 -4.87 18.49
C ARG A 219 -5.08 -6.10 17.60
N SER A 220 -5.38 -7.26 18.18
CA SER A 220 -5.84 -8.47 17.50
C SER A 220 -6.74 -9.27 18.43
N ASP A 221 -7.44 -10.27 17.90
CA ASP A 221 -8.52 -10.98 18.61
C ASP A 221 -8.04 -11.75 19.86
N ASP A 222 -6.77 -12.13 19.91
CA ASP A 222 -6.18 -12.95 20.98
C ASP A 222 -5.24 -12.17 21.94
N ILE A 223 -5.28 -10.84 21.93
CA ILE A 223 -4.37 -10.03 22.77
C ILE A 223 -5.08 -9.53 24.03
N ASP A 224 -4.59 -9.98 25.18
CA ASP A 224 -4.93 -9.55 26.54
C ASP A 224 -4.03 -8.40 27.04
N ILE A 225 -3.26 -7.77 26.15
CA ILE A 225 -2.28 -6.73 26.47
C ILE A 225 -2.43 -5.49 25.58
N PHE A 226 -2.63 -4.33 26.20
CA PHE A 226 -2.57 -3.05 25.50
C PHE A 226 -1.22 -2.35 25.73
N VAL A 227 -0.35 -2.35 24.71
CA VAL A 227 0.99 -1.76 24.81
C VAL A 227 0.96 -0.24 24.65
N CYS A 228 1.40 0.50 25.67
CA CYS A 228 1.56 1.95 25.61
C CYS A 228 2.85 2.36 24.89
N GLY A 229 3.92 1.58 25.04
CA GLY A 229 5.24 1.87 24.48
C GLY A 229 6.32 1.02 25.14
N TYR A 230 7.57 1.48 25.09
CA TYR A 230 8.68 0.79 25.72
C TYR A 230 9.73 1.77 26.23
N ILE A 231 10.37 1.40 27.35
CA ILE A 231 11.58 2.04 27.83
C ILE A 231 12.76 1.44 27.06
N LYS A 232 13.55 2.29 26.40
CA LYS A 232 14.79 1.90 25.75
C LYS A 232 15.97 2.30 26.65
N TYR A 233 16.70 1.29 27.10
CA TYR A 233 17.88 1.45 27.94
C TYR A 233 19.16 1.64 27.12
N GLU A 234 20.20 2.19 27.74
CA GLU A 234 21.49 2.48 27.07
C GLU A 234 22.31 1.23 26.73
N ASP A 235 22.05 0.12 27.43
CA ASP A 235 22.62 -1.20 27.08
C ASP A 235 21.97 -1.83 25.83
N GLY A 236 20.95 -1.18 25.26
CA GLY A 236 20.22 -1.62 24.08
C GLY A 236 19.00 -2.50 24.37
N SER A 237 18.80 -2.94 25.61
CA SER A 237 17.61 -3.68 26.02
C SER A 237 16.36 -2.79 26.03
N GLN A 238 15.19 -3.41 25.97
CA GLN A 238 13.90 -2.72 25.98
C GLN A 238 12.94 -3.39 26.94
N LEU A 239 12.24 -2.59 27.76
CA LEU A 239 11.15 -3.04 28.61
C LEU A 239 9.84 -2.48 28.04
N THR A 240 8.95 -3.37 27.62
CA THR A 240 7.60 -3.01 27.18
C THR A 240 6.80 -2.50 28.36
N ILE A 241 6.03 -1.44 28.15
CA ILE A 241 5.10 -0.88 29.13
C ILE A 241 3.68 -1.03 28.59
N SER A 242 2.83 -1.74 29.33
CA SER A 242 1.49 -2.07 28.88
C SER A 242 0.44 -2.05 29.99
N HIS A 243 -0.81 -2.27 29.60
CA HIS A 243 -1.91 -2.61 30.49
C HIS A 243 -2.43 -4.01 30.16
N GLU A 244 -2.85 -4.78 31.15
CA GLU A 244 -3.65 -5.98 30.90
C GLU A 244 -5.08 -5.57 30.55
N ILE A 245 -5.66 -6.22 29.55
CA ILE A 245 -7.04 -6.05 29.15
C ILE A 245 -7.77 -7.38 29.15
N GLU A 246 -8.90 -7.45 29.86
CA GLU A 246 -9.79 -8.61 29.87
C GLU A 246 -11.12 -8.23 29.23
N ILE A 247 -11.44 -8.81 28.08
CA ILE A 247 -12.69 -8.53 27.36
C ILE A 247 -13.77 -9.52 27.80
N LYS A 248 -14.75 -9.05 28.57
CA LYS A 248 -15.94 -9.81 28.94
C LYS A 248 -17.07 -9.61 27.94
N ASN A 249 -17.91 -10.62 27.74
CA ASN A 249 -19.09 -10.54 26.86
C ASN A 249 -18.78 -10.15 25.40
N SER A 250 -17.71 -10.70 24.82
CA SER A 250 -17.25 -10.41 23.44
C SER A 250 -18.33 -10.63 22.37
N TYR A 251 -19.31 -11.51 22.62
CA TYR A 251 -20.43 -11.80 21.71
C TYR A 251 -21.51 -10.70 21.65
N LYS A 252 -21.49 -9.68 22.52
CA LYS A 252 -22.47 -8.56 22.50
C LYS A 252 -22.14 -7.49 21.45
N ILE A 253 -21.83 -7.91 20.22
CA ILE A 253 -21.51 -7.02 19.08
C ILE A 253 -22.76 -6.26 18.61
N ASP A 254 -23.93 -6.88 18.76
CA ASP A 254 -25.22 -6.40 18.21
C ASP A 254 -25.77 -5.11 18.88
N LEU A 255 -25.04 -4.52 19.83
CA LEU A 255 -25.47 -3.32 20.55
C LEU A 255 -25.00 -2.00 19.93
N ILE A 256 -24.09 -2.02 18.94
CA ILE A 256 -23.61 -0.77 18.33
C ILE A 256 -24.62 -0.29 17.28
N LYS A 257 -25.27 0.84 17.57
CA LYS A 257 -26.26 1.43 16.67
C LYS A 257 -25.60 1.91 15.37
N PRO A 258 -26.14 1.56 14.19
CA PRO A 258 -25.69 2.15 12.94
C PRO A 258 -26.07 3.64 12.91
N ILE A 259 -25.18 4.48 12.38
CA ILE A 259 -25.51 5.90 12.17
C ILE A 259 -26.57 6.02 11.08
N LYS A 260 -27.65 6.77 11.34
CA LYS A 260 -28.72 7.03 10.37
C LYS A 260 -28.48 8.31 9.56
N ASN A 261 -27.84 9.30 10.18
CA ASN A 261 -27.57 10.61 9.60
C ASN A 261 -26.13 11.03 9.93
N PHE A 262 -25.30 11.28 8.90
CA PHE A 262 -23.90 11.66 9.10
C PHE A 262 -23.70 13.03 9.73
N GLN A 263 -24.72 13.89 9.82
CA GLN A 263 -24.63 15.12 10.63
C GLN A 263 -24.44 14.80 12.12
N ASP A 264 -25.04 13.70 12.56
CA ASP A 264 -25.09 13.30 13.97
C ASP A 264 -23.91 12.41 14.36
N ILE A 265 -23.03 12.06 13.41
CA ILE A 265 -21.84 11.23 13.67
C ILE A 265 -20.90 11.81 14.74
N TRP A 266 -21.01 13.12 14.99
CA TRP A 266 -20.21 13.88 15.94
C TRP A 266 -20.89 14.09 17.30
N LYS A 267 -22.07 13.48 17.53
CA LYS A 267 -22.90 13.65 18.73
C LYS A 267 -23.45 12.30 19.20
N CYS A 268 -23.87 12.21 20.46
CA CYS A 268 -24.51 11.00 20.98
C CYS A 268 -26.04 11.09 20.99
N SER A 269 -26.58 12.30 21.16
CA SER A 269 -28.03 12.55 21.12
C SER A 269 -28.37 13.87 20.40
N GLU A 270 -29.63 13.99 19.97
CA GLU A 270 -30.16 15.23 19.40
C GLU A 270 -30.14 16.35 20.45
N GLY A 271 -29.69 17.54 20.08
CA GLY A 271 -29.56 18.70 20.98
C GLY A 271 -28.19 18.86 21.63
N GLU A 272 -27.32 17.84 21.62
CA GLU A 272 -25.96 17.96 22.14
C GLU A 272 -25.04 18.78 21.22
N SER A 273 -24.02 19.42 21.81
CA SER A 273 -22.95 20.06 21.04
C SER A 273 -21.92 19.03 20.60
N ALA A 274 -21.63 19.03 19.30
CA ALA A 274 -20.54 18.27 18.69
C ALA A 274 -19.15 18.86 19.02
N THR A 275 -18.99 19.70 20.03
CA THR A 275 -17.67 20.17 20.50
C THR A 275 -17.28 19.53 21.82
N ASN A 276 -18.16 18.70 22.39
CA ASN A 276 -18.02 18.18 23.73
C ASN A 276 -17.42 16.78 23.75
N TYR A 277 -16.81 16.32 22.65
CA TYR A 277 -16.36 14.95 22.53
C TYR A 277 -14.95 14.83 21.94
N HIS A 278 -14.19 13.86 22.46
CA HIS A 278 -13.05 13.28 21.80
C HIS A 278 -13.51 12.19 20.84
N TYR A 279 -12.95 12.17 19.63
CA TYR A 279 -13.40 11.29 18.55
C TYR A 279 -12.32 10.28 18.16
N PHE A 280 -12.68 9.01 18.17
CA PHE A 280 -11.80 7.94 17.72
C PHE A 280 -12.50 7.04 16.71
N ILE A 281 -11.80 6.66 15.63
CA ILE A 281 -12.28 5.62 14.72
C ILE A 281 -11.53 4.33 14.95
N TYR A 282 -12.31 3.28 15.17
CA TYR A 282 -11.88 1.90 15.17
C TYR A 282 -12.13 1.28 13.79
N SER A 283 -11.06 0.84 13.16
CA SER A 283 -11.10 0.06 11.91
C SER A 283 -10.70 -1.38 12.21
N TYR A 284 -11.66 -2.29 12.09
CA TYR A 284 -11.42 -3.72 12.25
C TYR A 284 -10.72 -4.30 11.02
N ASN A 285 -9.63 -5.06 11.22
CA ASN A 285 -8.85 -5.62 10.12
C ASN A 285 -8.64 -7.13 10.30
N VAL A 286 -9.39 -7.94 9.55
CA VAL A 286 -9.32 -9.42 9.59
C VAL A 286 -7.93 -9.97 9.23
N LYS A 287 -7.14 -9.25 8.43
CA LYS A 287 -5.83 -9.71 7.92
C LYS A 287 -4.63 -8.99 8.53
N GLY A 288 -4.84 -8.16 9.56
CA GLY A 288 -3.79 -7.36 10.17
C GLY A 288 -4.17 -6.90 11.57
N TYR A 289 -3.44 -5.90 12.08
CA TYR A 289 -3.80 -5.30 13.37
C TYR A 289 -4.98 -4.37 13.22
N ASN A 290 -5.94 -4.49 14.15
CA ASN A 290 -6.98 -3.51 14.37
C ASN A 290 -6.33 -2.15 14.65
N LYS A 291 -6.97 -1.07 14.19
CA LYS A 291 -6.44 0.28 14.36
C LYS A 291 -7.46 1.19 15.00
N MET A 292 -7.03 1.96 15.97
CA MET A 292 -7.79 3.07 16.54
C MET A 292 -7.05 4.37 16.22
N ARG A 293 -7.74 5.35 15.65
CA ARG A 293 -7.15 6.65 15.32
C ARG A 293 -7.94 7.79 15.94
N HIS A 294 -7.22 8.72 16.57
CA HIS A 294 -7.80 9.98 17.02
C HIS A 294 -8.15 10.89 15.83
N ILE A 295 -9.28 11.58 15.91
CA ILE A 295 -9.86 12.38 14.84
C ILE A 295 -10.18 13.78 15.34
N LYS A 296 -9.76 14.79 14.58
CA LYS A 296 -10.12 16.17 14.84
C LYS A 296 -11.33 16.54 14.00
N LYS A 297 -12.48 16.83 14.62
CA LYS A 297 -13.74 17.19 13.92
C LYS A 297 -13.55 18.16 12.74
N ASN A 298 -12.76 19.22 12.92
CA ASN A 298 -12.60 20.28 11.92
C ASN A 298 -11.58 19.96 10.81
N SER A 299 -10.93 18.79 10.84
CA SER A 299 -9.93 18.40 9.84
C SER A 299 -10.55 17.51 8.75
N MET A 300 -11.36 18.10 7.88
CA MET A 300 -12.14 17.36 6.88
C MET A 300 -11.29 16.55 5.89
N ASN A 301 -10.05 16.98 5.62
CA ASN A 301 -9.16 16.31 4.67
C ASN A 301 -8.29 15.21 5.30
N GLU A 302 -8.07 15.23 6.62
CA GLU A 302 -7.23 14.25 7.31
C GLU A 302 -8.03 13.03 7.81
N ASN A 303 -9.36 13.17 7.94
CA ASN A 303 -10.21 12.14 8.50
C ASN A 303 -10.86 11.30 7.40
N LYS A 304 -10.23 10.18 6.98
CA LYS A 304 -10.83 9.26 6.00
C LYS A 304 -11.66 8.18 6.67
N PHE A 305 -12.95 8.15 6.42
CA PHE A 305 -13.86 7.15 6.98
C PHE A 305 -13.96 5.96 6.03
N TYR A 306 -13.98 4.74 6.56
CA TYR A 306 -14.10 3.51 5.80
C TYR A 306 -15.33 2.72 6.21
N TYR A 307 -15.83 1.91 5.27
CA TYR A 307 -16.93 1.00 5.52
C TYR A 307 -16.63 0.10 6.73
N ASN A 308 -17.63 -0.08 7.59
CA ASN A 308 -17.58 -0.88 8.81
C ASN A 308 -16.65 -0.34 9.92
N ASP A 309 -16.12 0.88 9.75
CA ASP A 309 -15.53 1.61 10.87
C ASP A 309 -16.56 1.81 11.99
N THR A 310 -16.07 1.89 13.22
CA THR A 310 -16.86 2.29 14.38
C THR A 310 -16.29 3.58 14.97
N MET A 311 -17.11 4.62 15.05
CA MET A 311 -16.77 5.86 15.72
C MET A 311 -17.05 5.74 17.22
N TYR A 312 -16.10 6.15 18.05
CA TYR A 312 -16.19 6.23 19.50
C TYR A 312 -16.15 7.69 19.92
N LEU A 313 -17.10 8.07 20.78
CA LEU A 313 -17.24 9.43 21.31
C LEU A 313 -17.07 9.37 22.82
N TYR A 314 -16.15 10.18 23.34
CA TYR A 314 -15.90 10.31 24.78
C TYR A 314 -16.12 11.75 25.21
N ASN A 315 -17.02 11.97 26.14
CA ASN A 315 -17.42 13.28 26.61
C ASN A 315 -16.24 13.96 27.29
N GLU A 316 -15.88 15.12 26.76
CA GLU A 316 -14.76 15.91 27.24
C GLU A 316 -14.93 16.33 28.69
N ALA A 317 -16.17 16.37 29.22
CA ALA A 317 -16.45 16.67 30.62
C ALA A 317 -15.68 15.74 31.58
N PHE A 318 -15.59 14.44 31.24
CA PHE A 318 -14.83 13.45 32.04
C PHE A 318 -13.31 13.63 31.93
N THR A 319 -12.85 14.46 31.00
CA THR A 319 -11.44 14.78 30.83
C THR A 319 -11.11 16.24 31.13
N LYS A 320 -12.09 17.02 31.59
CA LYS A 320 -11.96 18.48 31.80
C LYS A 320 -10.90 18.80 32.86
N ASP A 321 -10.73 17.94 33.85
CA ASP A 321 -9.77 18.16 34.92
C ASP A 321 -8.33 18.08 34.41
N PHE A 322 -8.04 17.19 33.45
CA PHE A 322 -6.73 17.14 32.79
C PHE A 322 -6.38 18.45 32.04
N LYS A 323 -7.37 19.28 31.69
CA LYS A 323 -7.15 20.57 31.03
C LYS A 323 -6.77 21.69 31.99
N ASN A 324 -7.08 21.58 33.28
CA ASN A 324 -7.01 22.71 34.22
C ASN A 324 -6.28 22.40 35.52
N VAL A 325 -5.94 21.14 35.79
CA VAL A 325 -5.30 20.72 37.03
C VAL A 325 -3.82 20.43 36.78
N GLU A 326 -2.97 21.27 37.37
CA GLU A 326 -1.54 21.03 37.41
C GLU A 326 -1.24 19.72 38.16
N ASP A 327 -0.37 18.89 37.56
CA ASP A 327 0.03 17.58 38.08
C ASP A 327 -1.17 16.67 38.45
N PHE A 328 -2.25 16.67 37.64
CA PHE A 328 -3.41 15.80 37.86
C PHE A 328 -3.03 14.33 38.13
N VAL A 329 -2.08 13.82 37.35
CA VAL A 329 -1.50 12.47 37.54
C VAL A 329 -0.40 12.56 38.60
N ARG A 330 -0.80 12.56 39.88
CA ARG A 330 0.10 12.68 41.05
C ARG A 330 0.83 11.38 41.34
N HIS A 331 1.84 11.43 42.22
CA HIS A 331 2.40 10.22 42.82
C HIS A 331 1.27 9.37 43.42
N ASN A 332 1.32 8.06 43.21
CA ASN A 332 0.28 7.11 43.59
C ASN A 332 -1.06 7.22 42.85
N TYR A 333 -1.06 7.80 41.64
CA TYR A 333 -2.28 7.89 40.83
C TYR A 333 -2.77 6.51 40.40
N VAL A 334 -4.05 6.24 40.67
CA VAL A 334 -4.77 5.05 40.20
C VAL A 334 -5.60 5.43 38.97
N ILE A 335 -5.47 4.64 37.91
CA ILE A 335 -6.13 4.92 36.64
C ILE A 335 -7.63 4.70 36.78
N THR A 336 -8.41 5.70 36.34
CA THR A 336 -9.86 5.57 36.21
C THR A 336 -10.21 5.55 34.72
N PRO A 337 -10.59 4.40 34.15
CA PRO A 337 -10.92 4.30 32.73
C PRO A 337 -12.20 5.09 32.40
N ILE A 338 -12.18 5.85 31.31
CA ILE A 338 -13.34 6.65 30.86
C ILE A 338 -14.04 5.89 29.74
N LYS A 339 -15.25 5.36 30.01
CA LYS A 339 -16.04 4.65 29.01
C LYS A 339 -16.50 5.60 27.90
N PRO A 340 -16.69 5.12 26.65
CA PRO A 340 -17.31 5.93 25.60
C PRO A 340 -18.77 6.20 25.94
N ASP A 341 -19.24 7.44 25.74
CA ASP A 341 -20.64 7.81 25.93
C ASP A 341 -21.52 7.18 24.86
N CYS A 342 -21.03 7.14 23.62
CA CYS A 342 -21.70 6.45 22.54
C CYS A 342 -20.73 5.96 21.47
N ARG A 343 -21.26 5.11 20.59
CA ARG A 343 -20.55 4.51 19.47
C ARG A 343 -21.45 4.45 18.26
N TRP A 344 -20.91 4.78 17.09
CA TRP A 344 -21.61 4.73 15.82
C TRP A 344 -20.94 3.76 14.87
N LYS A 345 -21.68 2.76 14.40
CA LYS A 345 -21.21 1.90 13.31
C LYS A 345 -21.56 2.54 11.98
N LEU A 346 -20.59 2.62 11.07
CA LEU A 346 -20.85 3.19 9.75
C LEU A 346 -21.58 2.16 8.85
N PRO A 347 -22.74 2.52 8.26
CA PRO A 347 -23.57 1.58 7.50
C PRO A 347 -23.09 1.39 6.06
N GLN A 348 -23.74 0.53 5.28
CA GLN A 348 -23.52 0.53 3.84
C GLN A 348 -24.15 1.77 3.20
N LEU A 349 -23.36 2.54 2.46
CA LEU A 349 -23.78 3.74 1.73
C LEU A 349 -23.99 3.44 0.26
N LYS A 350 -24.99 4.10 -0.33
CA LYS A 350 -25.21 4.07 -1.76
C LYS A 350 -24.07 4.79 -2.49
N PHE A 351 -23.67 4.24 -3.62
CA PHE A 351 -22.66 4.82 -4.47
C PHE A 351 -23.04 4.69 -5.94
N LYS A 352 -22.39 5.54 -6.75
CA LYS A 352 -22.42 5.47 -8.21
C LYS A 352 -21.03 5.20 -8.75
N ILE A 353 -20.95 4.48 -9.86
CA ILE A 353 -19.71 4.30 -10.59
C ILE A 353 -19.57 5.49 -11.55
N GLN A 354 -18.40 6.12 -11.59
CA GLN A 354 -18.10 7.18 -12.55
C GLN A 354 -16.87 6.83 -13.39
N LEU A 355 -16.90 7.22 -14.65
CA LEU A 355 -15.70 7.30 -15.48
C LEU A 355 -15.17 8.73 -15.40
N VAL A 356 -13.93 8.87 -14.94
CA VAL A 356 -13.26 10.17 -14.78
C VAL A 356 -11.99 10.25 -15.61
N SER A 357 -11.66 11.48 -15.97
CA SER A 357 -10.42 11.91 -16.61
C SER A 357 -9.27 12.04 -15.58
N PRO A 358 -7.99 12.21 -15.99
CA PRO A 358 -6.85 12.32 -15.06
C PRO A 358 -6.94 13.48 -14.08
N ASP A 359 -7.66 14.53 -14.47
CA ASP A 359 -7.98 15.70 -13.64
C ASP A 359 -9.21 15.51 -12.74
N ASP A 360 -9.68 14.26 -12.58
CA ASP A 360 -10.92 13.89 -11.88
C ASP A 360 -12.20 14.51 -12.48
N SER A 361 -12.14 15.08 -13.70
CA SER A 361 -13.35 15.57 -14.37
C SER A 361 -14.24 14.40 -14.82
N LYS A 362 -15.54 14.54 -14.54
CA LYS A 362 -16.54 13.51 -14.83
C LYS A 362 -16.81 13.40 -16.32
N ILE A 363 -16.75 12.18 -16.85
CA ILE A 363 -17.08 11.87 -18.24
C ILE A 363 -18.46 11.21 -18.32
N PHE A 364 -18.64 10.12 -17.57
CA PHE A 364 -19.90 9.36 -17.53
C PHE A 364 -20.25 9.00 -16.09
N ASP A 365 -21.56 8.99 -15.81
CA ASP A 365 -22.14 8.37 -14.61
C ASP A 365 -22.63 6.96 -14.93
N GLY A 366 -22.67 6.08 -13.93
CA GLY A 366 -23.35 4.80 -14.01
C GLY A 366 -24.82 5.03 -14.33
N GLN A 367 -25.34 4.29 -15.31
CA GLN A 367 -26.74 4.31 -15.70
C GLN A 367 -27.04 3.03 -16.48
N ASP A 368 -28.29 2.60 -16.47
CA ASP A 368 -28.69 1.42 -17.23
C ASP A 368 -28.47 1.62 -18.73
N GLY A 369 -27.80 0.65 -19.35
CA GLY A 369 -27.49 0.65 -20.79
C GLY A 369 -26.02 0.92 -21.11
N ILE A 370 -25.75 1.14 -22.40
CA ILE A 370 -24.41 1.37 -22.93
C ILE A 370 -24.32 2.81 -23.44
N GLN A 371 -23.42 3.58 -22.84
CA GLN A 371 -23.15 4.96 -23.23
C GLN A 371 -22.25 5.01 -24.47
N ILE A 372 -22.23 6.16 -25.16
CA ILE A 372 -21.41 6.33 -26.36
C ILE A 372 -20.36 7.41 -26.12
N MET A 373 -19.10 7.07 -26.33
CA MET A 373 -17.98 8.00 -26.38
C MET A 373 -17.61 8.29 -27.83
N ASP A 374 -17.85 9.53 -28.27
CA ASP A 374 -17.46 9.97 -29.60
C ASP A 374 -15.96 10.37 -29.59
N VAL A 375 -15.12 9.52 -30.18
CA VAL A 375 -13.67 9.70 -30.29
C VAL A 375 -13.36 10.71 -31.38
N ARG A 376 -12.71 11.81 -31.02
CA ARG A 376 -12.33 12.91 -31.92
C ARG A 376 -10.92 12.72 -32.47
N GLU A 377 -10.61 13.41 -33.57
CA GLU A 377 -9.30 13.28 -34.24
C GLU A 377 -8.12 13.68 -33.32
N ASN A 378 -8.31 14.65 -32.43
CA ASN A 378 -7.31 15.07 -31.45
C ASN A 378 -7.03 14.05 -30.33
N MET A 379 -7.82 12.97 -30.25
CA MET A 379 -7.66 11.84 -29.32
C MET A 379 -6.86 10.68 -29.94
N LEU A 380 -6.62 10.70 -31.25
CA LEU A 380 -5.89 9.64 -31.94
C LEU A 380 -4.39 9.65 -31.58
N ASN A 381 -3.81 8.46 -31.55
CA ASN A 381 -2.41 8.17 -31.28
C ASN A 381 -1.88 8.71 -29.95
N LYS A 382 -2.78 9.05 -29.01
CA LYS A 382 -2.46 9.49 -27.66
C LYS A 382 -2.86 8.43 -26.64
N ASP A 383 -2.08 8.33 -25.58
CA ASP A 383 -2.46 7.59 -24.40
C ASP A 383 -3.47 8.41 -23.60
N ILE A 384 -4.68 7.90 -23.45
CA ILE A 384 -5.76 8.55 -22.72
C ILE A 384 -6.04 7.77 -21.46
N TYR A 385 -5.84 8.41 -20.32
CA TYR A 385 -5.93 7.79 -19.01
C TYR A 385 -7.32 8.03 -18.44
N TYR A 386 -8.20 7.04 -18.53
CA TYR A 386 -9.50 7.07 -17.87
C TYR A 386 -9.49 6.15 -16.66
N LYS A 387 -10.20 6.56 -15.61
CA LYS A 387 -10.30 5.78 -14.38
C LYS A 387 -11.76 5.59 -13.99
N CYS A 388 -12.10 4.38 -13.59
CA CYS A 388 -13.37 4.10 -12.94
C CYS A 388 -13.27 4.43 -11.45
N LYS A 389 -14.24 5.14 -10.89
CA LYS A 389 -14.27 5.59 -9.49
C LYS A 389 -15.60 5.23 -8.85
N ILE A 390 -15.56 4.81 -7.58
CA ILE A 390 -16.75 4.72 -6.72
C ILE A 390 -16.96 6.09 -6.12
N VAL A 391 -18.16 6.65 -6.30
CA VAL A 391 -18.54 7.94 -5.73
C VAL A 391 -19.74 7.75 -4.83
N ILE A 392 -19.55 7.97 -3.53
CA ILE A 392 -20.64 7.91 -2.54
C ILE A 392 -21.61 9.06 -2.80
N GLU A 393 -22.91 8.77 -2.81
CA GLU A 393 -23.93 9.79 -3.14
C GLU A 393 -23.87 11.00 -2.20
N GLU A 394 -23.56 10.75 -0.92
CA GLU A 394 -23.48 11.79 0.12
C GLU A 394 -22.13 12.56 0.14
N VAL A 395 -21.16 12.22 -0.71
CA VAL A 395 -19.81 12.81 -0.67
C VAL A 395 -19.81 14.33 -0.89
N THR A 396 -20.79 14.85 -1.62
CA THR A 396 -20.96 16.29 -1.86
C THR A 396 -21.26 17.05 -0.57
N ARG A 397 -21.98 16.43 0.37
CA ARG A 397 -22.26 16.98 1.70
C ARG A 397 -21.18 16.60 2.72
N TYR A 398 -20.57 15.43 2.56
CA TYR A 398 -19.58 14.87 3.49
C TYR A 398 -18.32 14.38 2.76
N PRO A 399 -17.35 15.28 2.47
CA PRO A 399 -16.14 14.95 1.69
C PRO A 399 -15.27 13.83 2.30
N PHE A 400 -15.34 13.66 3.63
CA PHE A 400 -14.60 12.62 4.37
C PHE A 400 -15.02 11.17 4.00
N LEU A 401 -16.13 11.00 3.26
CA LEU A 401 -16.63 9.72 2.74
C LEU A 401 -16.05 9.35 1.35
N SER A 402 -15.18 10.17 0.77
CA SER A 402 -14.64 9.96 -0.59
C SER A 402 -13.98 8.60 -0.81
N ASN A 403 -13.38 8.02 0.22
CA ASN A 403 -12.62 6.76 0.16
C ASN A 403 -13.33 5.61 0.89
N TYR A 404 -14.64 5.72 1.11
CA TYR A 404 -15.39 4.88 2.02
C TYR A 404 -15.25 3.37 1.76
N TYR A 405 -15.25 2.96 0.48
CA TYR A 405 -15.16 1.55 0.11
C TYR A 405 -13.76 1.06 -0.28
N ASP A 406 -12.72 1.89 -0.20
CA ASP A 406 -11.36 1.57 -0.70
C ASP A 406 -10.75 0.29 -0.08
N GLN A 407 -11.14 -0.05 1.15
CA GLN A 407 -10.62 -1.22 1.87
C GLN A 407 -11.29 -2.54 1.43
N VAL A 408 -12.51 -2.48 0.90
CA VAL A 408 -13.33 -3.67 0.60
C VAL A 408 -13.64 -3.83 -0.88
N MET A 409 -13.55 -2.75 -1.67
CA MET A 409 -13.81 -2.74 -3.11
C MET A 409 -12.68 -2.05 -3.87
N GLU A 410 -12.56 -2.40 -5.14
CA GLU A 410 -11.86 -1.63 -6.17
C GLU A 410 -12.68 -1.65 -7.46
N VAL A 411 -12.47 -0.66 -8.32
CA VAL A 411 -13.10 -0.62 -9.64
C VAL A 411 -12.04 -0.46 -10.69
N SER A 412 -12.16 -1.23 -11.77
CA SER A 412 -11.22 -1.22 -12.88
C SER A 412 -11.95 -1.02 -14.19
N LEU A 413 -11.31 -0.31 -15.11
CA LEU A 413 -11.76 -0.19 -16.49
C LEU A 413 -11.35 -1.44 -17.26
N VAL A 414 -12.32 -2.09 -17.90
CA VAL A 414 -12.10 -3.39 -18.55
C VAL A 414 -12.75 -3.42 -19.94
N SER A 415 -12.19 -4.21 -20.84
CA SER A 415 -12.84 -4.60 -22.10
C SER A 415 -12.82 -6.13 -22.24
N LYS A 416 -13.67 -6.64 -23.12
CA LYS A 416 -13.67 -8.06 -23.53
C LYS A 416 -13.36 -8.19 -25.01
N ASP A 417 -12.59 -9.20 -25.39
CA ASP A 417 -12.47 -9.59 -26.80
C ASP A 417 -13.67 -10.41 -27.26
N ASP A 418 -13.61 -10.89 -28.50
CA ASP A 418 -14.70 -11.66 -29.13
C ASP A 418 -14.87 -13.06 -28.49
N ASP A 419 -13.83 -13.59 -27.85
CA ASP A 419 -13.84 -14.85 -27.09
C ASP A 419 -14.31 -14.66 -25.63
N GLY A 420 -14.51 -13.40 -25.20
CA GLY A 420 -14.91 -13.04 -23.85
C GLY A 420 -13.74 -12.91 -22.86
N ASN A 421 -12.49 -13.03 -23.31
CA ASN A 421 -11.32 -12.79 -22.47
C ASN A 421 -11.26 -11.33 -22.04
N LYS A 422 -10.89 -11.13 -20.77
CA LYS A 422 -10.97 -9.84 -20.12
C LYS A 422 -9.62 -9.14 -20.09
N PHE A 423 -9.60 -7.88 -20.51
CA PHE A 423 -8.43 -7.01 -20.52
C PHE A 423 -8.65 -5.81 -19.60
N PHE A 424 -7.68 -5.53 -18.73
CA PHE A 424 -7.68 -4.39 -17.84
C PHE A 424 -6.95 -3.21 -18.49
N HIS A 425 -7.49 -2.01 -18.35
CA HIS A 425 -6.97 -0.81 -19.00
C HIS A 425 -6.67 0.27 -17.97
N ASP A 426 -5.41 0.68 -17.90
CA ASP A 426 -5.01 1.93 -17.22
C ASP A 426 -4.99 3.12 -18.19
N LYS A 427 -4.98 2.83 -19.50
CA LYS A 427 -5.02 3.80 -20.59
C LYS A 427 -5.69 3.19 -21.82
N ILE A 428 -6.30 4.04 -22.63
CA ILE A 428 -6.84 3.71 -23.94
C ILE A 428 -6.03 4.47 -25.00
N LYS A 429 -5.63 3.77 -26.05
CA LYS A 429 -5.03 4.38 -27.25
C LYS A 429 -5.93 4.10 -28.44
N PHE A 430 -6.41 5.16 -29.08
CA PHE A 430 -7.18 5.08 -30.31
C PHE A 430 -6.26 5.31 -31.50
N ASP A 431 -6.34 4.46 -32.53
CA ASP A 431 -5.56 4.65 -33.76
C ASP A 431 -6.35 4.30 -35.02
N LYS A 432 -5.76 4.57 -36.19
CA LYS A 432 -6.39 4.32 -37.50
C LYS A 432 -6.51 2.82 -37.85
N SER A 433 -5.92 1.92 -37.08
CA SER A 433 -6.13 0.48 -37.19
C SER A 433 -7.41 0.01 -36.49
N PHE A 434 -8.15 0.96 -35.89
CA PHE A 434 -9.32 0.71 -35.05
C PHE A 434 -9.00 -0.03 -33.75
N ASN A 435 -7.72 -0.10 -33.37
CA ASN A 435 -7.35 -0.45 -32.01
C ASN A 435 -7.87 0.62 -31.04
N GLY A 436 -8.40 0.15 -29.91
CA GLY A 436 -9.04 1.00 -28.90
C GLY A 436 -10.54 1.25 -29.12
N PHE A 437 -11.08 1.05 -30.33
CA PHE A 437 -12.52 1.22 -30.60
C PHE A 437 -13.31 -0.02 -30.18
N LYS A 438 -13.62 -0.09 -28.89
CA LYS A 438 -14.20 -1.26 -28.20
C LYS A 438 -15.33 -0.83 -27.26
N LYS A 439 -16.08 -1.82 -26.77
CA LYS A 439 -16.92 -1.67 -25.58
C LYS A 439 -16.06 -1.83 -24.33
N TYR A 440 -16.19 -0.85 -23.43
CA TYR A 440 -15.56 -0.80 -22.13
C TYR A 440 -16.61 -0.87 -21.02
N GLU A 441 -16.23 -1.42 -19.88
CA GLU A 441 -17.06 -1.57 -18.69
C GLU A 441 -16.24 -1.17 -17.46
N CYS A 442 -16.86 -0.54 -16.47
CA CYS A 442 -16.27 -0.39 -15.14
C CYS A 442 -16.71 -1.56 -14.28
N GLU A 443 -15.77 -2.40 -13.87
CA GLU A 443 -16.06 -3.60 -13.08
C GLU A 443 -15.58 -3.45 -11.64
N ILE A 444 -16.49 -3.73 -10.71
CA ILE A 444 -16.18 -3.78 -9.27
C ILE A 444 -15.58 -5.13 -8.93
N ARG A 445 -14.47 -5.12 -8.19
CA ARG A 445 -13.85 -6.29 -7.61
C ARG A 445 -13.86 -6.16 -6.10
N TYR A 446 -14.34 -7.19 -5.42
CA TYR A 446 -14.36 -7.23 -3.96
C TYR A 446 -13.01 -7.74 -3.45
N LYS A 447 -12.33 -6.92 -2.64
CA LYS A 447 -11.06 -7.27 -1.97
C LYS A 447 -11.28 -8.26 -0.83
N ASN A 448 -12.45 -8.18 -0.20
CA ASN A 448 -12.90 -9.10 0.83
C ASN A 448 -14.02 -10.00 0.26
N LYS A 449 -13.83 -11.32 0.32
CA LYS A 449 -14.80 -12.30 -0.19
C LYS A 449 -16.07 -12.38 0.66
N ASP A 450 -15.98 -12.02 1.93
CA ASP A 450 -17.11 -12.09 2.88
C ASP A 450 -17.99 -10.84 2.81
N PHE A 451 -17.49 -9.77 2.18
CA PHE A 451 -18.24 -8.55 2.00
C PHE A 451 -19.31 -8.73 0.92
N LYS A 452 -20.56 -8.45 1.28
CA LYS A 452 -21.72 -8.42 0.39
C LYS A 452 -22.31 -7.02 0.41
N TYR A 453 -22.47 -6.43 -0.77
CA TYR A 453 -23.10 -5.13 -0.92
C TYR A 453 -24.61 -5.31 -1.10
N ASP A 454 -25.39 -4.59 -0.31
CA ASP A 454 -26.83 -4.83 -0.16
C ASP A 454 -27.70 -3.91 -1.03
N HIS A 455 -27.11 -2.86 -1.62
CA HIS A 455 -27.85 -1.95 -2.51
C HIS A 455 -27.67 -2.33 -3.98
N PRO A 456 -28.64 -1.99 -4.86
CA PRO A 456 -28.46 -2.10 -6.31
C PRO A 456 -27.27 -1.27 -6.79
N ILE A 457 -26.54 -1.79 -7.79
CA ILE A 457 -25.38 -1.10 -8.40
C ILE A 457 -25.73 -0.74 -9.85
N GLU A 458 -25.75 0.56 -10.14
CA GLU A 458 -25.83 1.07 -11.51
C GLU A 458 -24.51 0.73 -12.24
N LYS A 459 -24.59 -0.10 -13.29
CA LYS A 459 -23.42 -0.48 -14.08
C LYS A 459 -22.99 0.69 -14.95
N LEU A 460 -21.69 0.79 -15.24
CA LEU A 460 -21.17 1.74 -16.21
C LEU A 460 -20.51 0.98 -17.36
N SER A 461 -21.07 1.13 -18.56
CA SER A 461 -20.48 0.63 -19.80
C SER A 461 -20.57 1.68 -20.90
N PHE A 462 -19.57 1.75 -21.75
CA PHE A 462 -19.55 2.66 -22.89
C PHE A 462 -18.91 2.03 -24.12
N MET A 463 -19.32 2.46 -25.31
CA MET A 463 -18.68 2.13 -26.58
C MET A 463 -17.96 3.36 -27.13
N ALA A 464 -16.69 3.18 -27.49
CA ALA A 464 -15.91 4.20 -28.17
C ALA A 464 -16.12 4.09 -29.69
N ILE A 465 -16.71 5.12 -30.29
CA ILE A 465 -16.97 5.18 -31.73
C ILE A 465 -16.29 6.41 -32.35
N PRO A 466 -15.85 6.35 -33.62
CA PRO A 466 -15.26 7.51 -34.28
C PRO A 466 -16.32 8.60 -34.52
N SER A 467 -15.98 9.85 -34.19
CA SER A 467 -16.91 10.98 -34.31
C SER A 467 -17.08 11.50 -35.74
N ASN A 468 -16.12 11.23 -36.63
CA ASN A 468 -16.11 11.73 -38.00
C ASN A 468 -15.43 10.75 -38.98
N VAL A 469 -15.63 11.03 -40.27
CA VAL A 469 -15.10 10.20 -41.37
C VAL A 469 -13.59 10.37 -41.55
N SER A 470 -12.97 11.47 -41.09
CA SER A 470 -11.52 11.67 -41.22
C SER A 470 -10.72 10.63 -40.42
N ILE A 471 -11.23 10.22 -39.26
CA ILE A 471 -10.66 9.15 -38.44
C ILE A 471 -10.73 7.79 -39.17
N THR A 472 -11.78 7.59 -39.96
CA THR A 472 -12.08 6.30 -40.60
C THR A 472 -11.63 6.21 -42.06
N ASN A 473 -10.98 7.25 -42.58
CA ASN A 473 -10.46 7.30 -43.94
C ASN A 473 -9.18 6.45 -44.08
N GLN A 474 -9.20 5.51 -45.02
CA GLN A 474 -8.07 4.67 -45.39
C GLN A 474 -7.79 4.83 -46.89
N ASN A 475 -6.52 4.82 -47.28
CA ASN A 475 -6.13 4.88 -48.70
C ASN A 475 -5.66 3.50 -49.15
N GLU A 476 -6.13 3.09 -50.33
CA GLU A 476 -5.75 1.82 -50.97
C GLU A 476 -5.20 2.12 -52.38
N THR A 477 -4.22 1.33 -52.82
CA THR A 477 -3.66 1.46 -54.19
C THR A 477 -3.56 0.09 -54.84
N TRP A 478 -3.94 0.02 -56.11
CA TRP A 478 -3.89 -1.19 -56.91
C TRP A 478 -3.04 -0.95 -58.15
N ARG A 479 -2.24 -1.95 -58.56
CA ARG A 479 -1.39 -1.82 -59.75
C ARG A 479 -2.24 -1.78 -61.01
N VAL A 480 -3.14 -2.75 -61.16
CA VAL A 480 -4.07 -2.87 -62.29
C VAL A 480 -5.52 -3.04 -61.83
N LYS A 481 -6.47 -2.86 -62.75
CA LYS A 481 -7.91 -2.99 -62.46
C LYS A 481 -8.31 -4.38 -61.94
N ASP A 482 -7.61 -5.42 -62.37
CA ASP A 482 -7.88 -6.80 -61.95
C ASP A 482 -7.43 -7.09 -60.50
N ASP A 483 -6.56 -6.26 -59.93
CA ASP A 483 -6.11 -6.35 -58.54
C ASP A 483 -7.11 -5.74 -57.55
N VAL A 484 -8.16 -5.07 -58.03
CA VAL A 484 -9.13 -4.37 -57.17
C VAL A 484 -9.85 -5.39 -56.29
N VAL A 485 -9.60 -5.27 -54.99
CA VAL A 485 -10.21 -6.06 -53.94
C VAL A 485 -10.85 -5.10 -52.95
N ILE A 486 -12.17 -5.23 -52.81
CA ILE A 486 -12.96 -4.50 -51.82
C ILE A 486 -13.07 -5.38 -50.59
N GLN A 487 -12.64 -4.88 -49.45
CA GLN A 487 -12.63 -5.65 -48.20
C GLN A 487 -13.12 -4.79 -47.04
N CYS A 488 -14.25 -5.18 -46.45
CA CYS A 488 -14.77 -4.61 -45.21
C CYS A 488 -14.73 -5.68 -44.11
N GLN A 489 -14.33 -5.32 -42.89
CA GLN A 489 -14.44 -6.24 -41.76
C GLN A 489 -15.91 -6.51 -41.45
N LYS A 490 -16.26 -7.77 -41.16
CA LYS A 490 -17.64 -8.16 -40.82
C LYS A 490 -18.07 -7.57 -39.48
N LYS A 491 -17.15 -7.52 -38.52
CA LYS A 491 -17.34 -6.93 -37.20
C LYS A 491 -16.15 -6.04 -36.87
N ILE A 492 -16.40 -4.91 -36.21
CA ILE A 492 -15.34 -4.10 -35.61
C ILE A 492 -15.35 -4.40 -34.12
N SER A 493 -14.45 -5.27 -33.66
CA SER A 493 -14.41 -5.73 -32.26
C SER A 493 -15.83 -6.11 -31.76
N ASN A 494 -16.13 -5.77 -30.50
CA ASN A 494 -17.43 -5.92 -29.87
C ASN A 494 -18.34 -4.66 -29.96
N ILE A 495 -18.08 -3.74 -30.90
CA ILE A 495 -18.87 -2.48 -31.01
C ILE A 495 -19.97 -2.54 -32.06
N GLY A 496 -19.76 -3.22 -33.19
CA GLY A 496 -20.76 -3.21 -34.25
C GLY A 496 -20.49 -4.18 -35.39
N GLU A 497 -21.55 -4.52 -36.10
CA GLU A 497 -21.54 -5.41 -37.26
C GLU A 497 -21.80 -4.62 -38.53
N ILE A 498 -21.26 -5.12 -39.64
CA ILE A 498 -21.46 -4.51 -40.96
C ILE A 498 -22.95 -4.55 -41.35
N ASP A 499 -23.50 -3.39 -41.70
CA ASP A 499 -24.91 -3.20 -42.06
C ASP A 499 -25.07 -3.13 -43.58
N SER A 500 -24.23 -2.30 -44.23
CA SER A 500 -24.21 -2.17 -45.68
C SER A 500 -22.83 -1.77 -46.22
N VAL A 501 -22.60 -2.03 -47.50
CA VAL A 501 -21.43 -1.55 -48.23
C VAL A 501 -21.90 -0.68 -49.39
N ARG A 502 -21.42 0.56 -49.44
CA ARG A 502 -21.70 1.50 -50.53
C ARG A 502 -20.42 1.81 -51.30
N LEU A 503 -20.44 1.59 -52.61
CA LEU A 503 -19.35 1.83 -53.53
C LEU A 503 -19.64 3.07 -54.37
N GLN A 504 -18.63 3.89 -54.55
CA GLN A 504 -18.63 5.01 -55.49
C GLN A 504 -17.51 4.79 -56.52
N LEU A 505 -17.91 4.49 -57.75
CA LEU A 505 -17.04 4.16 -58.88
C LEU A 505 -16.96 5.37 -59.81
N SER A 506 -15.78 5.99 -59.93
CA SER A 506 -15.60 7.24 -60.70
C SER A 506 -16.65 8.31 -60.29
N LYS A 507 -16.72 9.49 -60.92
CA LYS A 507 -17.54 10.60 -60.38
C LYS A 507 -19.07 10.32 -60.28
N ASN A 508 -19.60 9.28 -60.94
CA ASN A 508 -21.05 9.19 -61.22
C ASN A 508 -21.76 7.85 -60.90
N ILE A 509 -21.07 6.79 -60.45
CA ILE A 509 -21.73 5.48 -60.23
C ILE A 509 -21.72 5.12 -58.75
N PHE A 510 -22.91 4.98 -58.16
CA PHE A 510 -23.09 4.51 -56.79
C PHE A 510 -23.74 3.14 -56.78
N ILE A 511 -23.20 2.22 -55.98
CA ILE A 511 -23.77 0.89 -55.77
C ILE A 511 -23.86 0.65 -54.27
N GLU A 512 -25.06 0.38 -53.77
CA GLU A 512 -25.27 0.06 -52.37
C GLU A 512 -25.78 -1.38 -52.24
N PHE A 513 -25.19 -2.10 -51.30
CA PHE A 513 -25.56 -3.46 -50.96
C PHE A 513 -26.01 -3.48 -49.50
N SER A 514 -27.33 -3.45 -49.32
CA SER A 514 -28.00 -3.80 -48.07
C SER A 514 -28.04 -5.32 -47.96
N ASN A 515 -27.60 -5.86 -46.82
CA ASN A 515 -27.41 -7.30 -46.60
C ASN A 515 -26.29 -7.90 -47.49
N VAL A 516 -25.06 -7.83 -46.98
CA VAL A 516 -23.80 -8.04 -47.73
C VAL A 516 -23.58 -9.45 -48.30
N THR A 517 -24.50 -10.39 -48.11
CA THR A 517 -24.46 -11.75 -48.68
C THR A 517 -25.44 -11.97 -49.84
N THR A 518 -26.41 -11.08 -50.04
CA THR A 518 -27.42 -11.24 -51.11
C THR A 518 -26.87 -10.86 -52.49
N GLY A 519 -26.94 -11.79 -53.46
CA GLY A 519 -26.65 -11.54 -54.88
C GLY A 519 -25.28 -12.01 -55.40
N GLY A 520 -24.42 -12.64 -54.57
CA GLY A 520 -23.15 -13.26 -55.01
C GLY A 520 -22.01 -12.29 -55.35
N ILE A 521 -22.17 -11.00 -55.03
CA ILE A 521 -21.22 -9.93 -55.35
C ILE A 521 -20.14 -9.84 -54.28
N PHE A 522 -20.57 -9.96 -53.03
CA PHE A 522 -19.71 -10.03 -51.85
C PHE A 522 -19.79 -11.43 -51.26
N ASN A 523 -18.64 -11.98 -50.92
CA ASN A 523 -18.50 -13.25 -50.24
C ASN A 523 -17.92 -13.02 -48.84
N VAL A 524 -18.39 -13.80 -47.87
CA VAL A 524 -17.79 -13.83 -46.54
C VAL A 524 -16.56 -14.74 -46.60
N VAL A 525 -15.39 -14.18 -46.31
CA VAL A 525 -14.11 -14.90 -46.28
C VAL A 525 -13.44 -14.60 -44.96
N GLY A 526 -13.49 -15.57 -44.03
CA GLY A 526 -13.08 -15.36 -42.63
C GLY A 526 -13.87 -14.21 -41.99
N ASP A 527 -13.14 -13.25 -41.41
CA ASP A 527 -13.72 -12.07 -40.73
C ASP A 527 -14.06 -10.91 -41.66
N PHE A 528 -13.99 -11.13 -42.97
CA PHE A 528 -14.19 -10.08 -43.96
C PHE A 528 -15.34 -10.37 -44.91
N VAL A 529 -16.01 -9.31 -45.30
CA VAL A 529 -16.88 -9.27 -46.46
C VAL A 529 -16.07 -8.73 -47.63
N ARG A 530 -15.87 -9.57 -48.66
CA ARG A 530 -14.93 -9.31 -49.76
C ARG A 530 -15.61 -9.36 -51.12
N SER A 531 -15.28 -8.43 -52.00
CA SER A 531 -15.61 -8.48 -53.43
C SER A 531 -14.36 -8.21 -54.27
N ASN A 532 -14.31 -8.75 -55.48
CA ASN A 532 -13.23 -8.51 -56.44
C ASN A 532 -13.80 -7.85 -57.71
N TYR A 533 -12.92 -7.30 -58.55
CA TYR A 533 -13.30 -6.68 -59.81
C TYR A 533 -14.23 -7.55 -60.68
N GLY A 534 -13.93 -8.85 -60.79
CA GLY A 534 -14.72 -9.79 -61.57
C GLY A 534 -16.18 -9.93 -61.09
N ASN A 535 -16.42 -9.92 -59.77
CA ASN A 535 -17.77 -9.98 -59.20
C ASN A 535 -18.53 -8.66 -59.37
N LEU A 536 -17.83 -7.52 -59.30
CA LEU A 536 -18.42 -6.20 -59.54
C LEU A 536 -18.96 -6.07 -60.97
N ILE A 537 -18.19 -6.52 -61.96
CA ILE A 537 -18.60 -6.50 -63.39
C ILE A 537 -19.81 -7.40 -63.66
N LYS A 538 -19.81 -8.62 -63.08
CA LYS A 538 -20.90 -9.58 -63.28
C LYS A 538 -22.25 -9.04 -62.80
N SER A 539 -22.26 -8.23 -61.73
CA SER A 539 -23.48 -7.72 -61.10
C SER A 539 -24.32 -6.76 -61.95
N LYS A 540 -23.70 -6.06 -62.91
CA LYS A 540 -24.35 -4.97 -63.67
C LYS A 540 -24.45 -5.23 -65.17
N LYS A 541 -24.04 -6.40 -65.67
CA LYS A 541 -23.95 -6.71 -67.11
C LYS A 541 -23.14 -5.66 -67.92
N GLN A 542 -22.27 -4.88 -67.27
CA GLN A 542 -21.44 -3.87 -67.93
C GLN A 542 -20.08 -4.47 -68.28
N LYS A 543 -19.82 -4.74 -69.56
CA LYS A 543 -18.48 -5.10 -70.03
C LYS A 543 -17.61 -3.84 -70.03
N ASP A 544 -16.41 -3.92 -69.44
CA ASP A 544 -15.38 -2.86 -69.40
C ASP A 544 -15.75 -1.55 -68.67
N MET A 545 -15.99 -1.61 -67.35
CA MET A 545 -15.89 -0.40 -66.52
C MET A 545 -14.43 0.00 -66.30
N ASP A 546 -14.05 1.21 -66.72
CA ASP A 546 -12.77 1.84 -66.38
C ASP A 546 -12.82 2.37 -64.93
N ILE A 547 -12.20 1.64 -64.01
CA ILE A 547 -12.11 2.01 -62.59
C ILE A 547 -10.76 2.70 -62.37
N LYS A 548 -10.76 4.04 -62.43
CA LYS A 548 -9.60 4.84 -62.03
C LYS A 548 -9.59 5.14 -60.53
N TYR A 549 -10.77 5.44 -59.98
CA TYR A 549 -10.99 5.77 -58.57
C TYR A 549 -12.18 4.98 -58.03
N LEU A 550 -12.04 4.43 -56.83
CA LEU A 550 -13.07 3.70 -56.13
C LEU A 550 -13.11 4.16 -54.67
N THR A 551 -14.26 4.63 -54.20
CA THR A 551 -14.48 4.89 -52.78
C THR A 551 -15.42 3.82 -52.22
N THR A 552 -15.00 3.13 -51.18
CA THR A 552 -15.81 2.13 -50.47
C THR A 552 -16.23 2.70 -49.11
N HIS A 553 -17.52 2.71 -48.82
CA HIS A 553 -18.09 3.01 -47.52
C HIS A 553 -18.57 1.70 -46.89
N CYS A 554 -17.84 1.22 -45.88
CA CYS A 554 -18.27 0.11 -45.03
C CYS A 554 -19.10 0.70 -43.87
N ASN A 555 -20.42 0.54 -43.91
CA ASN A 555 -21.32 1.08 -42.89
C ASN A 555 -21.56 0.04 -41.79
N TYR A 556 -21.37 0.44 -40.54
CA TYR A 556 -21.52 -0.41 -39.37
C TYR A 556 -22.69 0.05 -38.51
N LYS A 557 -23.46 -0.92 -38.01
CA LYS A 557 -24.51 -0.70 -37.03
C LYS A 557 -23.98 -1.09 -35.65
N VAL A 558 -24.03 -0.13 -34.73
CA VAL A 558 -23.60 -0.26 -33.34
C VAL A 558 -24.81 -0.66 -32.49
N ASN A 559 -24.57 -1.46 -31.44
CA ASN A 559 -25.59 -1.75 -30.44
C ASN A 559 -26.10 -0.43 -29.82
N GLY A 560 -27.42 -0.21 -29.83
CA GLY A 560 -28.03 1.08 -29.45
C GLY A 560 -28.40 1.99 -30.62
N GLY A 561 -28.22 1.54 -31.88
CA GLY A 561 -28.83 2.17 -33.07
C GLY A 561 -27.99 3.25 -33.76
N LYS A 562 -26.87 3.68 -33.16
CA LYS A 562 -25.89 4.54 -33.87
C LYS A 562 -25.24 3.78 -35.03
N ARG A 563 -24.85 4.53 -36.06
CA ARG A 563 -24.12 4.01 -37.23
C ARG A 563 -22.86 4.82 -37.44
N PHE A 564 -21.79 4.18 -37.91
CA PHE A 564 -20.60 4.85 -38.39
C PHE A 564 -20.10 4.18 -39.67
N SER A 565 -19.28 4.87 -40.45
CA SER A 565 -18.77 4.37 -41.72
C SER A 565 -17.26 4.42 -41.75
N ILE A 566 -16.65 3.34 -42.25
CA ILE A 566 -15.23 3.31 -42.63
C ILE A 566 -15.15 3.59 -44.12
N VAL A 567 -14.37 4.60 -44.50
CA VAL A 567 -14.29 5.04 -45.89
C VAL A 567 -12.91 4.72 -46.44
N LYS A 568 -12.86 3.98 -47.54
CA LYS A 568 -11.64 3.55 -48.19
C LYS A 568 -11.55 4.18 -49.57
N SER A 569 -10.55 5.02 -49.80
CA SER A 569 -10.31 5.69 -51.08
C SER A 569 -9.21 4.97 -51.84
N GLY A 570 -9.59 4.33 -52.93
CA GLY A 570 -8.76 3.48 -53.74
C GLY A 570 -8.40 4.08 -55.11
N THR A 571 -7.15 3.92 -55.54
CA THR A 571 -6.67 4.39 -56.86
C THR A 571 -5.97 3.27 -57.63
N VAL A 572 -6.32 3.12 -58.92
CA VAL A 572 -5.62 2.21 -59.84
C VAL A 572 -4.50 2.98 -60.56
N LEU A 573 -3.27 2.46 -60.51
CA LEU A 573 -2.09 3.19 -60.98
C LEU A 573 -1.89 3.14 -62.50
N GLN A 574 -2.29 2.06 -63.18
CA GLN A 574 -1.99 1.84 -64.60
C GLN A 574 -3.21 2.05 -65.51
N LYS A 575 -3.08 2.92 -66.54
CA LYS A 575 -4.02 2.97 -67.68
C LYS A 575 -3.85 1.67 -68.48
N THR A 576 -4.89 0.85 -68.57
CA THR A 576 -4.90 -0.30 -69.47
C THR A 576 -4.84 0.15 -70.93
N THR A 577 -3.65 0.20 -71.53
CA THR A 577 -3.49 0.18 -72.99
C THR A 577 -3.77 -1.24 -73.46
N ILE A 578 -4.95 -1.45 -74.05
CA ILE A 578 -5.30 -2.71 -74.73
C ILE A 578 -4.45 -2.80 -76.00
N LEU A 579 -3.34 -3.54 -75.95
CA LEU A 579 -2.64 -3.99 -77.16
C LEU A 579 -3.54 -5.03 -77.84
N LYS A 580 -4.25 -4.61 -78.89
CA LYS A 580 -4.88 -5.52 -79.85
C LYS A 580 -3.78 -6.36 -80.51
N LEU A 581 -3.52 -7.56 -80.00
CA LEU A 581 -2.70 -8.54 -80.70
C LEU A 581 -3.41 -8.95 -81.99
N LYS A 582 -2.84 -8.52 -83.11
CA LYS A 582 -3.17 -8.95 -84.46
C LYS A 582 -2.91 -10.47 -84.52
N LYS A 583 -3.94 -11.24 -84.92
CA LYS A 583 -3.81 -12.67 -85.25
C LYS A 583 -2.63 -12.86 -86.20
N VAL A 584 -1.58 -13.52 -85.73
CA VAL A 584 -0.52 -14.08 -86.59
C VAL A 584 -0.80 -15.57 -86.68
N ASN A 585 -1.01 -16.05 -87.90
CA ASN A 585 -1.09 -17.46 -88.24
C ASN A 585 0.20 -18.14 -87.78
N ILE A 586 0.07 -19.16 -86.93
CA ILE A 586 1.17 -20.03 -86.57
C ILE A 586 1.16 -21.18 -87.58
N ASP A 587 2.06 -21.07 -88.54
CA ASP A 587 2.52 -22.22 -89.32
C ASP A 587 3.26 -23.20 -88.40
N LYS A 588 2.99 -24.48 -88.62
CA LYS A 588 3.76 -25.60 -88.06
C LYS A 588 5.22 -25.48 -88.51
N GLY A 589 6.15 -25.30 -87.57
CA GLY A 589 7.57 -25.23 -87.89
C GLY A 589 8.49 -25.45 -86.69
N ASN A 590 8.85 -26.72 -86.47
CA ASN A 590 10.00 -27.29 -85.75
C ASN A 590 10.30 -26.87 -84.29
N ASP A 591 10.03 -27.82 -83.39
CA ASP A 591 9.98 -27.69 -81.94
C ASP A 591 11.34 -28.02 -81.28
N ASN A 592 12.35 -27.13 -81.45
CA ASN A 592 13.64 -27.25 -80.76
C ASN A 592 13.71 -26.46 -79.43
N THR A 593 12.74 -25.56 -79.18
CA THR A 593 12.68 -24.74 -77.95
C THR A 593 12.18 -25.51 -76.73
N LEU A 594 11.29 -26.49 -76.93
CA LEU A 594 10.76 -27.32 -75.84
C LEU A 594 11.84 -28.30 -75.32
N LEU A 595 12.72 -28.76 -76.22
CA LEU A 595 13.82 -29.66 -75.91
C LEU A 595 14.95 -28.95 -75.13
N ILE A 596 15.24 -27.69 -75.47
CA ILE A 596 16.20 -26.85 -74.71
C ILE A 596 15.65 -26.53 -73.30
N GLY A 597 14.36 -26.23 -73.18
CA GLY A 597 13.71 -25.99 -71.88
C GLY A 597 13.74 -27.21 -70.96
N LEU A 598 13.54 -28.41 -71.53
CA LEU A 598 13.65 -29.67 -70.80
C LEU A 598 15.09 -29.96 -70.32
N ILE A 599 16.10 -29.69 -71.16
CA ILE A 599 17.50 -29.87 -70.77
C ILE A 599 17.89 -28.90 -69.64
N ILE A 600 17.49 -27.63 -69.72
CA ILE A 600 17.76 -26.64 -68.65
C ILE A 600 17.03 -27.01 -67.36
N GLY A 601 15.79 -27.51 -67.45
CA GLY A 601 15.02 -27.98 -66.30
C GLY A 601 15.69 -29.16 -65.60
N ILE A 602 16.18 -30.14 -66.36
CA ILE A 602 16.91 -31.30 -65.81
C ILE A 602 18.23 -30.86 -65.17
N LEU A 603 18.94 -29.89 -65.76
CA LEU A 603 20.19 -29.34 -65.21
C LEU A 603 19.96 -28.64 -63.85
N PHE A 604 18.87 -27.88 -63.72
CA PHE A 604 18.50 -27.21 -62.46
C PHE A 604 18.14 -28.22 -61.36
N LEU A 605 17.47 -29.31 -61.75
CA LEU A 605 17.08 -30.37 -60.82
C LEU A 605 18.31 -31.11 -60.29
N LEU A 606 19.28 -31.44 -61.17
CA LEU A 606 20.57 -32.03 -60.80
C LEU A 606 21.39 -31.10 -59.88
N LEU A 607 21.44 -29.79 -60.18
CA LEU A 607 22.09 -28.81 -59.32
C LEU A 607 21.45 -28.77 -57.91
N SER A 608 20.12 -28.83 -57.79
CA SER A 608 19.46 -28.83 -56.49
C SER A 608 19.82 -30.06 -55.64
N VAL A 609 19.95 -31.24 -56.27
CA VAL A 609 20.34 -32.48 -55.61
C VAL A 609 21.79 -32.41 -55.13
N ILE A 610 22.69 -31.86 -55.96
CA ILE A 610 24.10 -31.64 -55.57
C ILE A 610 24.19 -30.66 -54.38
N PHE A 611 23.44 -29.55 -54.40
CA PHE A 611 23.39 -28.62 -53.28
C PHE A 611 22.83 -29.24 -52.00
N ALA A 612 21.83 -30.11 -52.09
CA ALA A 612 21.29 -30.84 -50.95
C ALA A 612 22.33 -31.80 -50.35
N ILE A 613 23.06 -32.56 -51.19
CA ILE A 613 24.14 -33.46 -50.74
C ILE A 613 25.27 -32.66 -50.08
N ILE A 614 25.71 -31.55 -50.67
CA ILE A 614 26.74 -30.67 -50.10
C ILE A 614 26.27 -30.11 -48.75
N SER A 615 25.02 -29.65 -48.65
CA SER A 615 24.46 -29.10 -47.40
C SER A 615 24.42 -30.17 -46.29
N ILE A 616 24.03 -31.40 -46.62
CA ILE A 616 24.06 -32.52 -45.67
C ILE A 616 25.50 -32.84 -45.26
N HIS A 617 26.45 -32.87 -46.20
CA HIS A 617 27.86 -33.14 -45.90
C HIS A 617 28.48 -32.03 -45.03
N PHE A 618 28.11 -30.77 -45.26
CA PHE A 618 28.57 -29.61 -44.50
C PHE A 618 28.02 -29.60 -43.07
N ILE A 619 26.74 -29.92 -42.88
CA ILE A 619 26.13 -30.11 -41.55
C ILE A 619 26.78 -31.29 -40.81
N LYS A 620 27.07 -32.39 -41.51
CA LYS A 620 27.74 -33.56 -40.92
C LYS A 620 29.20 -33.28 -40.55
N TYR A 621 29.89 -32.44 -41.32
CA TYR A 621 31.26 -31.96 -41.02
C TYR A 621 31.28 -31.00 -39.82
N MET A 622 30.34 -30.04 -39.76
CA MET A 622 30.16 -29.13 -38.63
C MET A 622 29.85 -29.86 -37.31
N ASN A 623 28.98 -30.87 -37.35
CA ASN A 623 28.65 -31.66 -36.16
C ASN A 623 29.78 -32.62 -35.72
N LYS A 624 30.68 -33.02 -36.63
CA LYS A 624 31.87 -33.82 -36.30
C LYS A 624 32.94 -33.00 -35.57
N ASN A 625 33.05 -31.69 -35.87
CA ASN A 625 33.99 -30.78 -35.19
C ASN A 625 33.46 -30.22 -33.85
N ARG A 626 32.17 -30.38 -33.51
CA ARG A 626 31.62 -30.01 -32.19
C ARG A 626 31.67 -31.13 -31.13
N ARG A 627 32.12 -32.34 -31.49
CA ARG A 627 32.22 -33.51 -30.58
C ARG A 627 33.66 -33.95 -30.25
N LYS A 628 34.67 -33.12 -30.54
CA LYS A 628 36.05 -33.32 -30.07
C LYS A 628 36.56 -32.06 -29.36
N GLY A 629 36.53 -32.11 -28.03
CA GLY A 629 37.17 -31.17 -27.11
C GLY A 629 36.15 -30.45 -26.23
N ASN A 630 36.00 -30.69 -24.93
CA ASN A 630 36.64 -31.63 -24.00
C ASN A 630 35.59 -31.96 -22.92
N ASP A 631 35.40 -33.25 -22.67
CA ASP A 631 35.00 -33.73 -21.35
C ASP A 631 36.22 -33.70 -20.43
N SER A 632 36.09 -33.01 -19.30
CA SER A 632 36.60 -33.43 -17.98
C SER A 632 36.08 -32.41 -16.98
N SER A 633 34.86 -32.60 -16.47
CA SER A 633 34.56 -33.30 -15.22
C SER A 633 34.64 -32.37 -14.00
N LEU A 634 33.49 -32.26 -13.32
CA LEU A 634 33.29 -32.16 -11.86
C LEU A 634 34.15 -31.13 -11.09
N SER A 635 33.63 -30.27 -10.24
CA SER A 635 32.41 -30.33 -9.44
C SER A 635 32.37 -29.07 -8.55
N THR A 636 31.17 -28.53 -8.35
CA THR A 636 30.68 -27.85 -7.13
C THR A 636 31.70 -27.15 -6.22
N SER A 637 31.60 -25.84 -6.04
CA SER A 637 30.71 -25.18 -5.06
C SER A 637 31.09 -23.71 -4.79
N THR A 638 30.05 -22.89 -4.64
CA THR A 638 29.90 -21.69 -3.78
C THR A 638 30.75 -20.42 -4.00
N SER A 639 30.18 -19.54 -4.83
CA SER A 639 29.65 -18.20 -4.50
C SER A 639 30.43 -17.20 -3.61
N SER A 640 30.87 -16.13 -4.27
CA SER A 640 30.94 -14.72 -3.85
C SER A 640 31.03 -13.90 -5.16
N THR A 641 30.59 -12.65 -5.37
CA THR A 641 29.88 -11.60 -4.63
C THR A 641 29.58 -10.51 -5.69
N SER A 642 28.48 -9.76 -5.52
CA SER A 642 28.26 -8.33 -5.86
C SER A 642 28.66 -7.77 -7.25
N SER A 643 27.94 -6.89 -7.93
CA SER A 643 26.65 -6.22 -7.77
C SER A 643 26.54 -5.18 -8.90
N SER A 644 25.30 -4.80 -9.26
CA SER A 644 24.83 -3.66 -10.08
C SER A 644 24.35 -4.06 -11.48
N THR A 645 23.23 -3.57 -12.04
CA THR A 645 22.10 -2.71 -11.62
C THR A 645 21.07 -2.79 -12.76
N SER A 646 19.76 -2.94 -12.49
CA SER A 646 18.64 -2.16 -13.09
C SER A 646 17.26 -2.87 -13.05
N SER A 647 16.29 -2.15 -12.48
CA SER A 647 14.85 -2.07 -12.81
C SER A 647 13.91 -3.30 -12.79
N LEU A 648 12.80 -3.09 -12.05
CA LEU A 648 11.40 -3.53 -12.22
C LEU A 648 10.93 -4.93 -11.74
N SER A 649 10.03 -4.85 -10.73
CA SER A 649 8.78 -5.59 -10.50
C SER A 649 8.76 -7.13 -10.41
N GLY A 650 8.21 -7.66 -9.31
CA GLY A 650 7.59 -8.99 -9.31
C GLY A 650 7.49 -9.67 -7.94
N MET A 651 6.26 -9.87 -7.46
CA MET A 651 5.88 -10.72 -6.32
C MET A 651 6.48 -12.12 -6.35
N SER A 652 6.77 -12.69 -5.18
CA SER A 652 6.41 -14.08 -4.86
C SER A 652 6.41 -14.31 -3.35
N LEU A 653 5.25 -14.74 -2.83
CA LEU A 653 5.09 -15.27 -1.48
C LEU A 653 5.83 -16.61 -1.37
N THR A 654 6.66 -16.71 -0.35
CA THR A 654 7.24 -17.97 0.12
C THR A 654 6.16 -18.86 0.76
N ASN A 655 5.97 -20.04 0.17
CA ASN A 655 5.27 -21.17 0.77
C ASN A 655 6.02 -21.65 2.02
N ILE A 656 5.38 -21.53 3.19
CA ILE A 656 5.78 -22.23 4.40
C ILE A 656 5.05 -23.57 4.43
N THR A 657 5.81 -24.64 4.37
CA THR A 657 5.36 -26.02 4.53
C THR A 657 4.99 -26.25 5.99
N VAL A 658 3.69 -26.24 6.32
CA VAL A 658 3.19 -26.61 7.66
C VAL A 658 2.92 -28.11 7.71
N LYS A 659 3.62 -28.80 8.62
CA LYS A 659 3.36 -30.18 9.02
C LYS A 659 1.96 -30.29 9.66
N LYS A 660 1.17 -31.22 9.15
CA LYS A 660 -0.18 -31.56 9.59
C LYS A 660 -0.09 -32.47 10.83
N THR A 661 -0.42 -31.94 12.00
CA THR A 661 -0.68 -32.75 13.21
C THR A 661 -2.18 -33.02 13.28
N GLN A 662 -2.57 -34.29 13.30
CA GLN A 662 -3.95 -34.74 13.50
C GLN A 662 -4.40 -34.42 14.94
N SER A 663 -5.53 -33.74 15.12
CA SER A 663 -6.31 -33.80 16.35
C SER A 663 -7.70 -34.38 16.05
N LYS A 664 -8.07 -35.34 16.90
CA LYS A 664 -9.29 -36.14 16.83
C LYS A 664 -10.55 -35.29 16.97
N ALA A 665 -11.59 -35.77 16.28
CA ALA A 665 -12.96 -35.35 16.40
C ALA A 665 -13.50 -35.51 17.84
N LEU A 666 -14.29 -34.55 18.28
CA LEU A 666 -15.30 -34.73 19.31
C LEU A 666 -16.60 -34.13 18.76
N LYS A 667 -17.55 -35.02 18.43
CA LYS A 667 -18.95 -34.70 18.16
C LYS A 667 -19.56 -34.08 19.40
N MET A 668 -20.38 -33.06 19.24
CA MET A 668 -21.55 -32.86 20.09
C MET A 668 -22.72 -32.29 19.29
N LYS A 669 -23.90 -32.81 19.66
CA LYS A 669 -25.23 -32.39 19.23
C LYS A 669 -25.56 -31.00 19.76
#